data_AF-A0ABD2JDV1-F1
#
_entry.id   AF-A0ABD2JDV1-F1
#
_cell.length_a   1.000
_cell.length_b   1.000
_cell.length_c   1.000
_cell.angle_alpha   90.00
_cell.angle_beta   90.00
_cell.angle_gamma   90.00
#
_symmetry.space_group_name_H-M   'P 1'
#
loop_
_entity.id
_entity.type
_entity.pdbx_description
1 polymer ?
#
loop_
_entity_poly.entity_id
_entity_poly.type
_entity_poly.pdbx_seq_one_letter_code
_entity_poly.pdbx_strand_id
1 'polypeptide(L)'
;MSNSGVEARRKRKEWRQERAQKGGLTPKSLKQSEAVPTVDGERPSTQAAESEPSTSAQDLRPRSSPTPLSATPIRRHVRVRAKTADKGTHMDFTTADKGTHMDFTTADKGTHMDLKTMDKATDVDLAYEDAATQTEQLDKQLKEQEEAIGFLRQQVRNRDAMITALRRQLEEKMAPPMETLTTSKTTPAGRPKMNADHLQRTSRRKLADQIADVINRDRSRSASRASLERISREVRHKFAHYTPKKKKQQQPRQNDSVDPEDALLILGLVGTQKAYRRLKGTIRLINAKLDMLPPLKKVLEIKRRICGPLQYAPIETNVGIGFVCTDVEAALEARLLSAKDNLITFGDEIYIKLSGDHGQSCTKITVSFSQAARSNSPSNNFVCAVFPAKDSRENLERYGSTLWEQIDGIGTLAGKRVKWFMGGDVSFIWAMIGHCGSAVTTFPSPICSCKSDHLVKQGEICELRTIDQTVQFAEQFTRAMVNGEKANAAVRSAMMGITKPPLLLSIGFDRIIPAPFHVFQGLGNALIRELEQQDGCAAIAQHFFRRFGARREQFHWPITICRTLVHLGKIQKFSFAREHKFLGLLDEQGDEALHSVWRRLEQLWKCMPDADQILQQLEHHFVNNWLLDTGKIDEMKQRQSDQREENDEFDQSDEETDEISLINVID
;
A
#
# COMPACT_ATOMS: atom_id res chain seq x y z
N MET A 1 10.01 -5.52 -35.56
CA MET A 1 10.93 -5.28 -34.42
C MET A 1 10.86 -6.39 -33.36
N SER A 2 10.80 -7.68 -33.72
CA SER A 2 10.49 -8.77 -32.77
C SER A 2 11.60 -9.78 -32.48
N ASN A 3 12.81 -9.65 -33.06
CA ASN A 3 13.92 -10.58 -32.79
C ASN A 3 14.87 -10.13 -31.65
N SER A 4 14.95 -8.83 -31.35
CA SER A 4 15.88 -8.30 -30.33
C SER A 4 15.55 -8.77 -28.92
N GLY A 5 14.26 -8.86 -28.57
CA GLY A 5 13.82 -9.31 -27.24
C GLY A 5 14.12 -10.79 -26.97
N VAL A 6 13.97 -11.66 -27.98
CA VAL A 6 14.28 -13.10 -27.85
C VAL A 6 15.77 -13.31 -27.66
N GLU A 7 16.60 -12.58 -28.42
CA GLU A 7 18.05 -12.66 -28.31
C GLU A 7 18.56 -12.08 -26.98
N ALA A 8 17.99 -10.98 -26.50
CA ALA A 8 18.31 -10.42 -25.18
C ALA A 8 17.95 -11.40 -24.05
N ARG A 9 16.81 -12.11 -24.14
CA ARG A 9 16.43 -13.18 -23.19
C ARG A 9 17.40 -14.36 -23.23
N ARG A 10 17.82 -14.79 -24.43
CA ARG A 10 18.82 -15.84 -24.61
C ARG A 10 20.16 -15.44 -23.98
N LYS A 11 20.68 -14.27 -24.32
CA LYS A 11 21.94 -13.73 -23.77
C LYS A 11 21.89 -13.58 -22.24
N ARG A 12 20.74 -13.20 -21.66
CA ARG A 12 20.56 -13.14 -20.21
C ARG A 12 20.60 -14.53 -19.56
N LYS A 13 19.94 -15.53 -20.15
CA LYS A 13 20.02 -16.93 -19.67
C LYS A 13 21.46 -17.44 -19.73
N GLU A 14 22.15 -17.20 -20.85
CA GLU A 14 23.56 -17.56 -21.02
C GLU A 14 24.45 -16.86 -19.99
N TRP A 15 24.28 -15.55 -19.78
CA TRP A 15 25.03 -14.78 -18.78
C TRP A 15 24.79 -15.28 -17.34
N ARG A 16 23.54 -15.62 -16.99
CA ARG A 16 23.22 -16.21 -15.67
C ARG A 16 23.85 -17.59 -15.49
N GLN A 17 23.78 -18.43 -16.51
CA GLN A 17 24.40 -19.77 -16.51
C GLN A 17 25.92 -19.67 -16.38
N GLU A 18 26.55 -18.78 -17.14
CA GLU A 18 27.99 -18.53 -17.09
C GLU A 18 28.42 -18.02 -15.70
N ARG A 19 27.64 -17.13 -15.08
CA ARG A 19 27.91 -16.64 -13.73
C ARG A 19 27.70 -17.72 -12.66
N ALA A 20 26.69 -18.58 -12.81
CA ALA A 20 26.47 -19.72 -11.93
C ALA A 20 27.61 -20.76 -12.04
N GLN A 21 28.16 -20.95 -13.24
CA GLN A 21 29.31 -21.83 -13.47
C GLN A 21 30.62 -21.23 -12.93
N LYS A 22 30.81 -19.92 -13.03
CA LYS A 22 32.03 -19.21 -12.56
C LYS A 22 32.00 -18.89 -11.06
N GLY A 23 30.82 -18.75 -10.47
CA GLY A 23 30.64 -18.49 -9.04
C GLY A 23 30.42 -19.78 -8.25
N GLY A 24 31.49 -20.52 -7.96
CA GLY A 24 31.47 -21.73 -7.15
C GLY A 24 31.09 -21.50 -5.68
N LEU A 25 29.81 -21.23 -5.42
CA LEU A 25 29.20 -21.31 -4.10
C LEU A 25 27.98 -22.22 -4.20
N THR A 26 28.22 -23.52 -4.06
CA THR A 26 27.15 -24.48 -3.74
C THR A 26 26.75 -24.29 -2.27
N PRO A 27 25.46 -24.37 -1.91
CA PRO A 27 25.05 -24.48 -0.52
C PRO A 27 25.59 -25.80 0.03
N LYS A 28 26.45 -25.75 1.05
CA LYS A 28 26.86 -26.95 1.78
C LYS A 28 25.61 -27.63 2.32
N SER A 29 25.38 -28.86 1.86
CA SER A 29 24.41 -29.80 2.40
C SER A 29 24.71 -30.05 3.89
N LEU A 30 23.82 -29.59 4.77
CA LEU A 30 23.77 -30.06 6.15
C LEU A 30 23.13 -31.45 6.14
N LYS A 31 23.98 -32.49 6.17
CA LYS A 31 23.56 -33.84 6.55
C LYS A 31 23.52 -33.93 8.07
N GLN A 32 22.45 -34.56 8.55
CA GLN A 32 22.22 -35.01 9.91
C GLN A 32 23.39 -35.85 10.43
N SER A 33 23.76 -35.63 11.69
CA SER A 33 24.39 -36.65 12.54
C SER A 33 23.88 -36.50 13.97
N GLU A 34 23.52 -37.65 14.54
CA GLU A 34 22.90 -37.87 15.84
C GLU A 34 23.84 -37.58 17.04
N ALA A 35 23.21 -37.17 18.15
CA ALA A 35 23.44 -37.48 19.58
C ALA A 35 24.85 -37.98 20.01
N VAL A 36 25.61 -37.34 20.94
CA VAL A 36 25.64 -37.40 22.45
C VAL A 36 27.11 -37.04 22.86
N PRO A 37 27.54 -36.70 24.12
CA PRO A 37 27.02 -35.87 25.21
C PRO A 37 27.94 -34.68 25.59
N THR A 38 27.44 -33.85 26.51
CA THR A 38 28.14 -32.85 27.35
C THR A 38 29.37 -33.37 28.10
N VAL A 39 30.49 -32.64 28.04
CA VAL A 39 31.52 -32.54 29.10
C VAL A 39 32.14 -31.12 29.09
N ASP A 40 32.34 -30.60 30.30
CA ASP A 40 32.97 -29.34 30.69
C ASP A 40 34.40 -29.12 30.18
N GLY A 41 34.87 -27.87 30.16
CA GLY A 41 36.30 -27.58 30.31
C GLY A 41 36.86 -26.39 29.53
N GLU A 42 37.08 -25.31 30.27
CA GLU A 42 38.27 -24.43 30.20
C GLU A 42 38.57 -23.57 28.94
N ARG A 43 38.47 -22.25 29.17
CA ARG A 43 39.16 -21.20 28.41
C ARG A 43 40.67 -21.29 28.61
N PRO A 44 41.44 -20.91 27.56
CA PRO A 44 42.56 -20.01 27.80
C PRO A 44 42.55 -18.78 26.89
N SER A 45 42.84 -17.66 27.52
CA SER A 45 43.30 -16.41 26.94
C SER A 45 44.69 -16.57 26.33
N THR A 46 44.93 -16.00 25.15
CA THR A 46 46.27 -15.69 24.68
C THR A 46 46.34 -14.30 24.04
N GLN A 47 47.46 -13.66 24.38
CA GLN A 47 47.82 -12.27 24.23
C GLN A 47 48.21 -11.93 22.78
N ALA A 48 47.96 -10.67 22.42
CA ALA A 48 48.51 -10.03 21.25
C ALA A 48 50.01 -9.75 21.46
N ALA A 49 50.82 -10.14 20.49
CA ALA A 49 52.22 -9.75 20.38
C ALA A 49 52.42 -9.01 19.06
N GLU A 50 53.02 -7.83 19.18
CA GLU A 50 53.46 -6.93 18.14
C GLU A 50 54.54 -7.58 17.26
N SER A 51 54.57 -7.24 15.98
CA SER A 51 55.81 -7.12 15.21
C SER A 51 55.57 -6.35 13.91
N GLU A 52 56.18 -5.17 13.84
CA GLU A 52 56.48 -4.46 12.60
C GLU A 52 57.51 -5.25 11.77
N PRO A 53 57.59 -4.97 10.46
CA PRO A 53 58.90 -4.93 9.84
C PRO A 53 59.14 -3.62 9.09
N SER A 54 60.30 -3.06 9.43
CA SER A 54 61.08 -2.10 8.68
C SER A 54 61.31 -2.53 7.23
N THR A 55 61.23 -1.58 6.29
CA THR A 55 61.96 -1.70 5.03
C THR A 55 62.57 -0.37 4.64
N SER A 56 63.83 -0.51 4.26
CA SER A 56 64.87 0.46 3.99
C SER A 56 64.67 1.22 2.68
N ALA A 57 65.10 2.47 2.71
CA ALA A 57 65.37 3.30 1.54
C ALA A 57 66.45 2.68 0.64
N GLN A 58 66.20 2.69 -0.68
CA GLN A 58 67.24 2.79 -1.69
C GLN A 58 66.78 3.68 -2.84
N ASP A 59 67.73 4.50 -3.23
CA ASP A 59 67.65 5.71 -4.02
C ASP A 59 68.33 5.43 -5.37
N LEU A 60 67.61 5.51 -6.49
CA LEU A 60 68.20 5.48 -7.84
C LEU A 60 67.40 6.35 -8.83
N ARG A 61 67.89 7.58 -8.95
CA ARG A 61 68.03 8.51 -10.11
C ARG A 61 67.08 8.45 -11.34
N PRO A 62 66.87 9.62 -11.98
CA PRO A 62 65.77 9.87 -12.90
C PRO A 62 66.12 9.58 -14.36
N ARG A 63 65.12 9.15 -15.15
CA ARG A 63 65.18 9.15 -16.61
C ARG A 63 64.25 10.21 -17.18
N SER A 64 64.89 11.21 -17.78
CA SER A 64 64.39 12.22 -18.71
C SER A 64 63.82 11.61 -20.00
N SER A 65 62.68 12.11 -20.48
CA SER A 65 62.27 12.16 -21.91
C SER A 65 60.94 12.96 -22.02
N PRO A 66 60.55 13.49 -23.19
CA PRO A 66 60.34 14.93 -23.35
C PRO A 66 58.87 15.34 -23.50
N THR A 67 58.64 16.60 -23.16
CA THR A 67 57.41 17.38 -23.41
C THR A 67 57.15 17.56 -24.91
N PRO A 68 55.88 17.58 -25.35
CA PRO A 68 55.49 18.38 -26.49
C PRO A 68 54.49 19.49 -26.10
N LEU A 69 54.94 20.71 -26.38
CA LEU A 69 54.19 21.80 -27.00
C LEU A 69 52.83 22.20 -26.41
N SER A 70 52.93 23.19 -25.52
CA SER A 70 51.99 24.28 -25.26
C SER A 70 51.28 24.81 -26.53
N ALA A 71 49.95 24.74 -26.55
CA ALA A 71 49.10 25.61 -27.36
C ALA A 71 48.27 26.50 -26.43
N THR A 72 48.71 27.74 -26.27
CA THR A 72 48.01 28.81 -25.53
C THR A 72 47.05 29.51 -26.49
N PRO A 73 45.73 29.58 -26.21
CA PRO A 73 44.86 30.52 -26.91
C PRO A 73 44.97 31.90 -26.25
N ILE A 74 45.41 32.86 -27.06
CA ILE A 74 45.46 34.30 -26.78
C ILE A 74 44.06 34.79 -26.37
N ARG A 75 43.84 35.02 -25.08
CA ARG A 75 42.70 35.84 -24.61
C ARG A 75 43.09 37.30 -24.67
N ARG A 76 42.54 38.01 -25.65
CA ARG A 76 42.53 39.48 -25.70
C ARG A 76 41.74 40.00 -24.49
N HIS A 77 42.44 40.52 -23.49
CA HIS A 77 41.85 41.43 -22.52
C HIS A 77 41.63 42.78 -23.20
N VAL A 78 40.39 43.08 -23.58
CA VAL A 78 39.98 44.46 -23.86
C VAL A 78 39.83 45.15 -22.52
N ARG A 79 40.82 45.97 -22.17
CA ARG A 79 40.80 46.85 -21.00
C ARG A 79 40.20 48.18 -21.43
N VAL A 80 38.89 48.33 -21.36
CA VAL A 80 38.26 49.67 -21.48
C VAL A 80 38.48 50.39 -20.16
N ARG A 81 39.32 51.42 -20.20
CA ARG A 81 39.53 52.37 -19.12
C ARG A 81 38.66 53.58 -19.41
N ALA A 82 37.41 53.57 -18.95
CA ALA A 82 36.57 54.77 -18.96
C ALA A 82 36.73 55.49 -17.62
N LYS A 83 37.38 56.66 -17.65
CA LYS A 83 37.18 57.69 -16.63
C LYS A 83 35.97 58.50 -17.08
N THR A 84 34.95 58.58 -16.24
CA THR A 84 33.93 59.62 -16.34
C THR A 84 33.77 60.24 -14.96
N ALA A 85 33.90 61.57 -14.93
CA ALA A 85 33.72 62.41 -13.77
C ALA A 85 32.22 62.69 -13.57
N ASP A 86 31.87 62.94 -12.31
CA ASP A 86 30.63 63.53 -11.78
C ASP A 86 29.66 64.14 -12.80
N LYS A 87 28.46 63.54 -12.87
CA LYS A 87 27.13 64.16 -12.72
C LYS A 87 26.07 63.08 -12.97
N GLY A 88 25.05 63.02 -12.11
CA GLY A 88 24.12 61.91 -11.98
C GLY A 88 23.47 61.43 -13.28
N THR A 89 23.27 60.11 -13.38
CA THR A 89 22.59 59.45 -14.49
C THR A 89 21.08 59.40 -14.19
N HIS A 90 20.25 60.03 -15.04
CA HIS A 90 18.81 59.82 -15.07
C HIS A 90 18.49 58.61 -15.95
N MET A 91 17.60 57.73 -15.50
CA MET A 91 17.02 56.65 -16.31
C MET A 91 15.50 56.72 -16.21
N ASP A 92 14.85 57.07 -17.31
CA ASP A 92 13.39 57.08 -17.42
C ASP A 92 12.92 55.77 -18.06
N PHE A 93 12.00 55.07 -17.40
CA PHE A 93 11.31 53.91 -17.97
C PHE A 93 9.85 54.27 -18.22
N THR A 94 9.41 54.10 -19.46
CA THR A 94 7.99 54.22 -19.83
C THR A 94 7.47 52.83 -20.20
N THR A 95 6.56 52.27 -19.42
CA THR A 95 5.80 51.07 -19.80
C THR A 95 4.56 51.49 -20.57
N ALA A 96 4.08 50.65 -21.49
CA ALA A 96 3.00 50.94 -22.43
C ALA A 96 1.59 50.96 -21.79
N ASP A 97 1.52 50.97 -20.46
CA ASP A 97 0.31 50.78 -19.68
C ASP A 97 0.05 52.07 -18.91
N LYS A 98 -1.07 52.73 -19.18
CA LYS A 98 -1.40 54.05 -18.64
C LYS A 98 -1.41 54.04 -17.11
N GLY A 99 -0.43 54.70 -16.48
CA GLY A 99 -0.65 55.29 -15.15
C GLY A 99 0.47 55.23 -14.10
N THR A 100 1.66 54.69 -14.37
CA THR A 100 2.70 54.63 -13.31
C THR A 100 4.03 55.21 -13.79
N HIS A 101 4.43 56.33 -13.20
CA HIS A 101 5.79 56.89 -13.33
C HIS A 101 6.61 56.51 -12.10
N MET A 102 7.83 56.02 -12.31
CA MET A 102 8.81 55.76 -11.27
C MET A 102 10.06 56.59 -11.55
N ASP A 103 10.33 57.58 -10.71
CA ASP A 103 11.54 58.39 -10.79
C ASP A 103 12.57 57.90 -9.76
N PHE A 104 13.80 57.68 -10.20
CA PHE A 104 14.93 57.38 -9.33
C PHE A 104 15.88 58.57 -9.28
N THR A 105 16.10 59.11 -8.09
CA THR A 105 17.17 60.09 -7.85
C THR A 105 18.11 59.56 -6.79
N THR A 106 19.35 59.27 -7.15
CA THR A 106 20.40 58.88 -6.21
C THR A 106 21.28 60.09 -5.90
N ALA A 107 21.13 60.63 -4.69
CA ALA A 107 22.15 61.45 -4.06
C ALA A 107 22.73 60.65 -2.89
N ASP A 108 24.05 60.66 -2.76
CA ASP A 108 24.77 59.89 -1.75
C ASP A 108 24.25 60.18 -0.33
N LYS A 109 24.06 59.07 0.42
CA LYS A 109 23.59 58.92 1.81
C LYS A 109 22.07 58.89 2.00
N GLY A 110 21.53 57.68 1.80
CA GLY A 110 20.21 57.26 2.29
C GLY A 110 19.21 57.05 1.16
N THR A 111 18.98 55.80 0.78
CA THR A 111 17.90 55.44 -0.15
C THR A 111 16.58 55.51 0.60
N HIS A 112 15.78 56.56 0.37
CA HIS A 112 14.39 56.65 0.78
C HIS A 112 13.51 56.37 -0.45
N MET A 113 12.54 55.47 -0.31
CA MET A 113 11.63 55.08 -1.39
C MET A 113 10.27 55.71 -1.13
N ASP A 114 9.95 56.77 -1.87
CA ASP A 114 8.65 57.46 -1.76
C ASP A 114 7.74 57.03 -2.92
N LEU A 115 6.78 56.16 -2.61
CA LEU A 115 5.68 55.79 -3.52
C LEU A 115 4.55 56.80 -3.35
N LYS A 116 4.35 57.67 -4.34
CA LYS A 116 3.13 58.49 -4.45
C LYS A 116 2.23 57.89 -5.53
N THR A 117 1.23 57.13 -5.11
CA THR A 117 0.10 56.77 -5.97
C THR A 117 -0.89 57.92 -5.97
N MET A 118 -1.05 58.60 -7.11
CA MET A 118 -2.23 59.44 -7.33
C MET A 118 -3.40 58.54 -7.69
N ASP A 119 -4.03 57.94 -6.68
CA ASP A 119 -5.47 57.69 -6.70
C ASP A 119 -5.98 57.37 -5.28
N LYS A 120 -7.15 57.94 -5.02
CA LYS A 120 -7.99 58.00 -3.80
C LYS A 120 -7.63 57.09 -2.62
N ALA A 121 -7.48 57.75 -1.47
CA ALA A 121 -7.48 57.19 -0.12
C ALA A 121 -8.42 55.98 0.03
N THR A 122 -7.84 54.81 0.27
CA THR A 122 -8.53 53.67 0.86
C THR A 122 -7.67 53.17 2.00
N ASP A 123 -8.22 53.25 3.21
CA ASP A 123 -7.57 53.02 4.49
C ASP A 123 -6.85 51.68 4.58
N VAL A 124 -5.54 51.72 4.82
CA VAL A 124 -4.71 50.56 5.17
C VAL A 124 -4.98 50.10 6.62
N ASP A 125 -5.71 50.91 7.41
CA ASP A 125 -6.06 50.59 8.80
C ASP A 125 -7.12 49.48 8.92
N LEU A 126 -7.95 49.24 7.88
CA LEU A 126 -9.01 48.22 7.92
C LEU A 126 -8.47 46.77 7.85
N ALA A 127 -7.29 46.55 7.26
CA ALA A 127 -6.74 45.20 7.12
C ALA A 127 -6.12 44.66 8.43
N TYR A 128 -5.77 45.54 9.37
CA TYR A 128 -5.17 45.14 10.64
C TYR A 128 -6.23 44.77 11.69
N GLU A 129 -7.39 45.45 11.69
CA GLU A 129 -8.52 45.10 12.57
C GLU A 129 -9.10 43.72 12.22
N ASP A 130 -9.24 43.41 10.93
CA ASP A 130 -9.78 42.11 10.47
C ASP A 130 -8.92 40.92 10.93
N ALA A 131 -7.59 41.08 10.94
CA ALA A 131 -6.66 40.04 11.39
C ALA A 131 -6.78 39.79 12.91
N ALA A 132 -6.96 40.84 13.70
CA ALA A 132 -7.14 40.72 15.16
C ALA A 132 -8.45 39.99 15.50
N THR A 133 -9.56 40.34 14.83
CA THR A 133 -10.83 39.62 15.00
C THR A 133 -10.76 38.15 14.56
N GLN A 134 -10.02 37.83 13.50
CA GLN A 134 -9.82 36.43 13.10
C GLN A 134 -9.02 35.64 14.14
N THR A 135 -7.99 36.25 14.76
CA THR A 135 -7.24 35.58 15.82
C THR A 135 -8.09 35.32 17.06
N GLU A 136 -8.95 36.26 17.45
CA GLU A 136 -9.85 36.09 18.59
C GLU A 136 -10.91 34.99 18.34
N GLN A 137 -11.44 34.91 17.11
CA GLN A 137 -12.36 33.85 16.72
C GLN A 137 -11.70 32.45 16.74
N LEU A 138 -10.45 32.34 16.29
CA LEU A 138 -9.70 31.09 16.33
C LEU A 138 -9.39 30.65 17.76
N ASP A 139 -9.01 31.58 18.65
CA ASP A 139 -8.78 31.28 20.07
C ASP A 139 -10.06 30.80 20.76
N LYS A 140 -11.21 31.40 20.44
CA LYS A 140 -12.51 30.94 20.94
C LYS A 140 -12.82 29.51 20.48
N GLN A 141 -12.61 29.21 19.20
CA GLN A 141 -12.81 27.86 18.65
C GLN A 141 -11.87 26.83 19.28
N LEU A 142 -10.61 27.21 19.53
CA LEU A 142 -9.64 26.33 20.18
C LEU A 142 -10.11 25.98 21.60
N LYS A 143 -10.59 26.96 22.36
CA LYS A 143 -11.09 26.77 23.72
C LYS A 143 -12.32 25.87 23.77
N GLU A 144 -13.26 26.05 22.83
CA GLU A 144 -14.43 25.16 22.69
C GLU A 144 -14.03 23.71 22.38
N GLN A 145 -13.01 23.52 21.53
CA GLN A 145 -12.46 22.18 21.26
C GLN A 145 -11.77 21.56 22.47
N GLU A 146 -11.03 22.33 23.26
CA GLU A 146 -10.39 21.85 24.49
C GLU A 146 -11.42 21.41 25.54
N GLU A 147 -12.52 22.16 25.69
CA GLU A 147 -13.64 21.80 26.56
C GLU A 147 -14.34 20.50 26.07
N ALA A 148 -14.57 20.36 24.77
CA ALA A 148 -15.12 19.14 24.18
C ALA A 148 -14.21 17.92 24.41
N ILE A 149 -12.89 18.08 24.27
CA ILE A 149 -11.91 17.03 24.59
C ILE A 149 -11.94 16.69 26.09
N GLY A 150 -12.08 17.70 26.95
CA GLY A 150 -12.25 17.53 28.40
C GLY A 150 -13.47 16.66 28.74
N PHE A 151 -14.60 16.93 28.10
CA PHE A 151 -15.84 16.16 28.25
C PHE A 151 -15.68 14.70 27.79
N LEU A 152 -15.08 14.48 26.62
CA LEU A 152 -14.82 13.13 26.10
C LEU A 152 -13.88 12.33 27.02
N ARG A 153 -12.83 12.97 27.56
CA ARG A 153 -11.94 12.34 28.55
C ARG A 153 -12.70 11.93 29.82
N GLN A 154 -13.66 12.72 30.27
CA GLN A 154 -14.50 12.37 31.40
C GLN A 154 -15.42 11.17 31.08
N GLN A 155 -16.01 11.11 29.89
CA GLN A 155 -16.82 9.97 29.47
C GLN A 155 -16.02 8.67 29.43
N VAL A 156 -14.78 8.71 28.93
CA VAL A 156 -13.88 7.53 28.93
C VAL A 156 -13.60 7.07 30.36
N ARG A 157 -13.28 7.98 31.28
CA ARG A 157 -13.09 7.65 32.71
C ARG A 157 -14.33 6.99 33.33
N ASN A 158 -15.52 7.51 33.02
CA ASN A 158 -16.77 6.93 33.50
C ASN A 158 -17.00 5.51 32.95
N ARG A 159 -16.68 5.28 31.67
CA ARG A 159 -16.77 3.94 31.06
C ARG A 159 -15.78 2.96 31.66
N ASP A 160 -14.55 3.37 31.93
CA ASP A 160 -13.53 2.53 32.58
C ASP A 160 -13.93 2.15 34.01
N ALA A 161 -14.52 3.08 34.76
CA ALA A 161 -15.08 2.81 36.08
C ALA A 161 -16.22 1.76 36.00
N MET A 162 -17.11 1.88 35.01
CA MET A 162 -18.19 0.91 34.80
C MET A 162 -17.66 -0.48 34.43
N ILE A 163 -16.66 -0.57 33.54
CA ILE A 163 -16.02 -1.84 33.17
C ILE A 163 -15.38 -2.49 34.41
N THR A 164 -14.73 -1.70 35.26
CA THR A 164 -14.12 -2.18 36.50
C THR A 164 -15.17 -2.72 37.48
N ALA A 165 -16.29 -2.02 37.63
CA ALA A 165 -17.41 -2.48 38.47
C ALA A 165 -18.01 -3.81 37.96
N LEU A 166 -18.21 -3.93 36.64
CA LEU A 166 -18.73 -5.17 36.03
C LEU A 166 -17.78 -6.36 36.20
N ARG A 167 -16.45 -6.13 36.10
CA ARG A 167 -15.45 -7.18 36.37
C ARG A 167 -15.53 -7.68 37.79
N ARG A 168 -15.65 -6.77 38.76
CA ARG A 168 -15.81 -7.13 40.17
C ARG A 168 -17.08 -7.93 40.44
N GLN A 169 -18.22 -7.53 39.85
CA GLN A 169 -19.47 -8.30 39.97
C GLN A 169 -19.35 -9.70 39.37
N LEU A 170 -18.58 -9.86 38.30
CA LEU A 170 -18.33 -11.16 37.69
C LEU A 170 -17.45 -12.03 38.61
N GLU A 171 -16.41 -11.46 39.21
CA GLU A 171 -15.55 -12.16 40.18
C GLU A 171 -16.33 -12.60 41.43
N GLU A 172 -17.20 -11.73 41.98
CA GLU A 172 -18.07 -12.06 43.11
C GLU A 172 -19.05 -13.22 42.76
N LYS A 173 -19.57 -13.27 41.53
CA LYS A 173 -20.45 -14.37 41.07
C LYS A 173 -19.71 -15.66 40.74
N MET A 174 -18.42 -15.59 40.44
CA MET A 174 -17.59 -16.75 40.12
C MET A 174 -16.90 -17.34 41.36
N ALA A 175 -16.97 -16.67 42.52
CA ALA A 175 -16.53 -17.24 43.79
C ALA A 175 -17.41 -18.46 44.15
N PRO A 176 -16.84 -19.67 44.29
CA PRO A 176 -17.61 -20.86 44.61
C PRO A 176 -18.19 -20.76 46.04
N PRO A 177 -19.46 -21.12 46.26
CA PRO A 177 -20.01 -21.18 47.60
C PRO A 177 -19.33 -22.30 48.39
N MET A 178 -18.54 -21.95 49.41
CA MET A 178 -18.17 -22.86 50.49
C MET A 178 -19.35 -22.93 51.46
N GLU A 179 -20.04 -24.08 51.54
CA GLU A 179 -20.15 -24.85 52.78
C GLU A 179 -21.06 -26.09 52.69
N THR A 180 -20.54 -27.15 53.31
CA THR A 180 -21.16 -28.25 54.09
C THR A 180 -22.37 -29.00 53.52
N LEU A 181 -22.07 -30.18 52.96
CA LEU A 181 -23.01 -31.28 52.75
C LEU A 181 -23.11 -32.13 54.03
N THR A 182 -24.24 -32.06 54.73
CA THR A 182 -24.70 -33.13 55.63
C THR A 182 -25.81 -33.94 54.94
N THR A 183 -25.76 -35.25 55.17
CA THR A 183 -26.56 -36.27 54.52
C THR A 183 -27.92 -36.44 55.19
N SER A 184 -29.00 -36.56 54.40
CA SER A 184 -30.17 -37.33 54.84
C SER A 184 -30.95 -37.93 53.66
N LYS A 185 -31.42 -39.16 53.88
CA LYS A 185 -32.19 -40.02 52.98
C LYS A 185 -33.68 -39.64 53.04
N THR A 186 -34.42 -39.87 51.96
CA THR A 186 -35.60 -40.78 51.83
C THR A 186 -36.70 -40.31 50.86
N THR A 187 -37.32 -41.34 50.24
CA THR A 187 -38.63 -41.45 49.55
C THR A 187 -38.83 -40.97 48.10
N PRO A 188 -39.38 -41.83 47.21
CA PRO A 188 -39.77 -41.46 45.85
C PRO A 188 -41.25 -41.04 45.77
N ALA A 189 -41.50 -39.77 45.42
CA ALA A 189 -42.83 -39.28 45.05
C ALA A 189 -42.94 -39.12 43.52
N GLY A 190 -44.09 -39.52 42.97
CA GLY A 190 -44.36 -39.59 41.53
C GLY A 190 -44.22 -38.26 40.79
N ARG A 191 -43.69 -38.32 39.56
CA ARG A 191 -43.57 -37.16 38.66
C ARG A 191 -44.90 -36.85 37.97
N PRO A 192 -45.34 -35.57 37.97
CA PRO A 192 -46.42 -35.12 37.12
C PRO A 192 -45.96 -35.08 35.65
N LYS A 193 -46.86 -35.43 34.73
CA LYS A 193 -46.65 -35.34 33.29
C LYS A 193 -46.42 -33.87 32.89
N MET A 194 -45.18 -33.49 32.62
CA MET A 194 -44.87 -32.20 31.99
C MET A 194 -45.24 -32.23 30.50
N ASN A 195 -45.81 -31.12 30.04
CA ASN A 195 -46.08 -30.86 28.63
C ASN A 195 -44.81 -30.99 27.78
N ALA A 196 -44.96 -31.53 26.56
CA ALA A 196 -43.86 -31.89 25.67
C ALA A 196 -42.94 -30.71 25.27
N ASP A 197 -43.41 -29.48 25.48
CA ASP A 197 -42.67 -28.26 25.18
C ASP A 197 -41.48 -28.01 26.11
N HIS A 198 -41.44 -28.66 27.29
CA HIS A 198 -40.32 -28.52 28.24
C HIS A 198 -39.34 -29.71 28.29
N LEU A 199 -39.46 -30.70 27.40
CA LEU A 199 -38.48 -31.79 27.32
C LEU A 199 -37.12 -31.28 26.82
N GLN A 200 -36.09 -31.40 27.66
CA GLN A 200 -34.68 -31.18 27.27
C GLN A 200 -34.34 -31.99 26.00
N ARG A 201 -33.46 -31.45 25.15
CA ARG A 201 -33.08 -32.01 23.83
C ARG A 201 -32.76 -33.51 23.86
N THR A 202 -32.15 -34.01 24.93
CA THR A 202 -31.82 -35.43 25.13
C THR A 202 -33.05 -36.33 25.26
N SER A 203 -34.10 -35.85 25.93
CA SER A 203 -35.36 -36.58 26.09
C SER A 203 -36.23 -36.52 24.83
N ARG A 204 -36.16 -35.42 24.05
CA ARG A 204 -36.76 -35.36 22.71
C ARG A 204 -36.08 -36.33 21.73
N ARG A 205 -34.75 -36.45 21.81
CA ARG A 205 -33.99 -37.42 21.00
C ARG A 205 -34.34 -38.84 21.38
N LYS A 206 -34.38 -39.19 22.67
CA LYS A 206 -34.83 -40.50 23.14
C LYS A 206 -36.26 -40.83 22.71
N LEU A 207 -37.17 -39.86 22.74
CA LEU A 207 -38.55 -40.06 22.27
C LEU A 207 -38.60 -40.24 20.74
N ALA A 208 -37.82 -39.48 19.97
CA ALA A 208 -37.71 -39.64 18.53
C ALA A 208 -37.09 -40.98 18.14
N ASP A 209 -36.06 -41.42 18.87
CA ASP A 209 -35.42 -42.72 18.68
C ASP A 209 -36.38 -43.86 19.05
N GLN A 210 -37.17 -43.73 20.12
CA GLN A 210 -38.22 -44.68 20.49
C GLN A 210 -39.34 -44.76 19.44
N ILE A 211 -39.74 -43.62 18.87
CA ILE A 211 -40.73 -43.57 17.78
C ILE A 211 -40.17 -44.22 16.51
N ALA A 212 -38.91 -43.93 16.16
CA ALA A 212 -38.23 -44.54 15.03
C ALA A 212 -38.08 -46.06 15.20
N ASP A 213 -37.78 -46.51 16.42
CA ASP A 213 -37.70 -47.94 16.76
C ASP A 213 -39.05 -48.65 16.62
N VAL A 214 -40.15 -48.02 17.04
CA VAL A 214 -41.50 -48.56 16.87
C VAL A 214 -41.87 -48.63 15.38
N ILE A 215 -41.57 -47.59 14.61
CA ILE A 215 -41.80 -47.57 13.15
C ILE A 215 -40.96 -48.64 12.44
N ASN A 216 -39.72 -48.87 12.87
CA ASN A 216 -38.84 -49.87 12.27
C ASN A 216 -39.20 -51.31 12.68
N ARG A 217 -39.72 -51.53 13.90
CA ARG A 217 -40.28 -52.83 14.32
C ARG A 217 -41.57 -53.18 13.59
N ASP A 218 -42.39 -52.19 13.22
CA ASP A 218 -43.59 -52.43 12.42
C ASP A 218 -43.30 -52.59 10.93
N ARG A 219 -42.19 -52.03 10.42
CA ARG A 219 -41.73 -52.24 9.04
C ARG A 219 -41.28 -53.68 8.75
N SER A 220 -40.83 -54.42 9.76
CA SER A 220 -40.38 -55.82 9.60
C SER A 220 -41.52 -56.85 9.65
N ARG A 221 -42.75 -56.42 9.90
CA ARG A 221 -43.95 -57.26 9.80
C ARG A 221 -44.81 -56.72 8.66
N SER A 222 -44.92 -57.51 7.59
CA SER A 222 -45.58 -57.20 6.32
C SER A 222 -47.01 -56.65 6.49
N ALA A 223 -47.12 -55.33 6.64
CA ALA A 223 -48.40 -54.61 6.59
C ALA A 223 -48.58 -53.97 5.22
N SER A 224 -49.73 -54.24 4.58
CA SER A 224 -50.06 -53.69 3.27
C SER A 224 -50.09 -52.16 3.30
N ARG A 225 -49.78 -51.55 2.14
CA ARG A 225 -49.71 -50.10 1.89
C ARG A 225 -50.93 -49.32 2.42
N ALA A 226 -52.09 -49.96 2.51
CA ALA A 226 -53.33 -49.40 3.05
C ALA A 226 -53.31 -49.17 4.58
N SER A 227 -52.62 -50.02 5.35
CA SER A 227 -52.48 -49.85 6.81
C SER A 227 -51.53 -48.68 7.15
N LEU A 228 -50.48 -48.48 6.35
CA LEU A 228 -49.58 -47.33 6.47
C LEU A 228 -50.27 -46.01 6.15
N GLU A 229 -51.18 -45.97 5.17
CA GLU A 229 -51.98 -44.79 4.88
C GLU A 229 -52.99 -44.46 6.00
N ARG A 230 -53.59 -45.48 6.62
CA ARG A 230 -54.51 -45.29 7.74
C ARG A 230 -53.80 -44.73 8.97
N ILE A 231 -52.62 -45.28 9.31
CA ILE A 231 -51.77 -44.79 10.40
C ILE A 231 -51.28 -43.36 10.09
N SER A 232 -50.88 -43.08 8.84
CA SER A 232 -50.47 -41.73 8.42
C SER A 232 -51.61 -40.70 8.50
N ARG A 233 -52.85 -41.10 8.23
CA ARG A 233 -54.04 -40.25 8.39
C ARG A 233 -54.35 -40.00 9.86
N GLU A 234 -54.22 -41.02 10.71
CA GLU A 234 -54.53 -40.92 12.13
C GLU A 234 -53.48 -40.12 12.91
N VAL A 235 -52.21 -40.23 12.52
CA VAL A 235 -51.14 -39.35 13.02
C VAL A 235 -51.38 -37.89 12.58
N ARG A 236 -51.75 -37.66 11.31
CA ARG A 236 -52.09 -36.30 10.82
C ARG A 236 -53.31 -35.71 11.55
N HIS A 237 -54.33 -36.52 11.83
CA HIS A 237 -55.53 -36.08 12.56
C HIS A 237 -55.21 -35.77 14.04
N LYS A 238 -54.36 -36.56 14.70
CA LYS A 238 -53.94 -36.30 16.09
C LYS A 238 -52.99 -35.09 16.22
N PHE A 239 -52.22 -34.76 15.18
CA PHE A 239 -51.38 -33.56 15.13
C PHE A 239 -52.12 -32.29 14.65
N ALA A 240 -53.29 -32.42 14.03
CA ALA A 240 -54.11 -31.28 13.57
C ALA A 240 -54.66 -30.42 14.73
N HIS A 241 -54.78 -30.98 15.94
CA HIS A 241 -55.19 -30.23 17.14
C HIS A 241 -54.02 -29.54 17.88
N TYR A 242 -52.77 -29.87 17.53
CA TYR A 242 -51.56 -29.26 18.09
C TYR A 242 -50.89 -28.24 17.15
N THR A 243 -51.45 -28.04 15.96
CA THR A 243 -51.01 -26.99 15.06
C THR A 243 -51.79 -25.72 15.40
N PRO A 244 -51.12 -24.64 15.86
CA PRO A 244 -51.80 -23.38 16.13
C PRO A 244 -52.54 -22.92 14.87
N LYS A 245 -53.84 -22.60 15.02
CA LYS A 245 -54.67 -22.09 13.94
C LYS A 245 -53.93 -20.96 13.22
N LYS A 246 -53.72 -21.12 11.91
CA LYS A 246 -53.10 -20.12 11.04
C LYS A 246 -53.85 -18.79 11.16
N LYS A 247 -53.38 -17.88 12.02
CA LYS A 247 -53.34 -16.46 11.65
C LYS A 247 -52.54 -16.43 10.34
N LYS A 248 -53.09 -15.78 9.30
CA LYS A 248 -52.49 -15.61 7.97
C LYS A 248 -50.96 -15.68 8.05
N GLN A 249 -50.40 -16.86 7.74
CA GLN A 249 -48.97 -17.04 7.66
C GLN A 249 -48.54 -16.22 6.45
N GLN A 250 -48.05 -14.99 6.70
CA GLN A 250 -46.98 -14.45 5.88
C GLN A 250 -45.99 -15.61 5.70
N GLN A 251 -45.72 -16.00 4.46
CA GLN A 251 -44.68 -16.98 4.18
C GLN A 251 -43.46 -16.58 5.02
N PRO A 252 -42.78 -17.53 5.72
CA PRO A 252 -41.56 -17.19 6.43
C PRO A 252 -40.67 -16.47 5.42
N ARG A 253 -40.41 -15.18 5.68
CA ARG A 253 -39.62 -14.32 4.78
C ARG A 253 -38.38 -15.12 4.41
N GLN A 254 -38.13 -15.25 3.11
CA GLN A 254 -37.00 -15.99 2.57
C GLN A 254 -35.73 -15.55 3.31
N ASN A 255 -35.21 -16.45 4.14
CA ASN A 255 -33.91 -16.41 4.84
C ASN A 255 -33.30 -15.02 5.07
N ASP A 256 -33.53 -14.42 6.23
CA ASP A 256 -32.81 -13.24 6.74
C ASP A 256 -31.30 -13.49 7.03
N SER A 257 -30.70 -14.54 6.44
CA SER A 257 -29.27 -14.80 6.54
C SER A 257 -28.55 -14.03 5.44
N VAL A 258 -27.57 -13.23 5.83
CA VAL A 258 -26.60 -12.60 4.93
C VAL A 258 -25.97 -13.68 4.04
N ASP A 259 -25.84 -13.37 2.76
CA ASP A 259 -25.19 -14.26 1.80
C ASP A 259 -23.73 -14.51 2.23
N PRO A 260 -23.20 -15.74 2.09
CA PRO A 260 -21.79 -16.02 2.37
C PRO A 260 -20.77 -15.13 1.66
N GLU A 261 -21.06 -14.58 0.48
CA GLU A 261 -20.24 -13.60 -0.23
C GLU A 261 -20.30 -12.22 0.45
N ASP A 262 -21.49 -11.75 0.84
CA ASP A 262 -21.65 -10.51 1.61
C ASP A 262 -21.00 -10.63 3.00
N ALA A 263 -21.06 -11.81 3.61
CA ALA A 263 -20.37 -12.09 4.87
C ALA A 263 -18.84 -12.12 4.73
N LEU A 264 -18.31 -12.31 3.53
CA LEU A 264 -16.88 -12.17 3.25
C LEU A 264 -16.44 -10.71 3.33
N LEU A 265 -17.29 -9.76 2.94
CA LEU A 265 -17.06 -8.31 3.15
C LEU A 265 -16.98 -7.99 4.64
N ILE A 266 -17.91 -8.54 5.43
CA ILE A 266 -17.89 -8.38 6.89
C ILE A 266 -16.60 -8.98 7.48
N LEU A 267 -16.17 -10.15 7.01
CA LEU A 267 -14.87 -10.73 7.39
C LEU A 267 -13.69 -9.81 7.01
N GLY A 268 -13.78 -9.15 5.85
CA GLY A 268 -12.88 -8.09 5.40
C GLY A 268 -12.82 -6.90 6.36
N LEU A 269 -13.97 -6.40 6.80
CA LEU A 269 -14.05 -5.25 7.69
C LEU A 269 -13.55 -5.55 9.11
N VAL A 270 -13.94 -6.69 9.68
CA VAL A 270 -13.53 -7.08 11.05
C VAL A 270 -12.09 -7.59 11.12
N GLY A 271 -11.45 -7.82 9.98
CA GLY A 271 -10.04 -8.18 9.81
C GLY A 271 -9.68 -9.62 10.21
N THR A 272 -10.33 -10.23 11.21
CA THR A 272 -9.92 -11.54 11.74
C THR A 272 -11.06 -12.55 11.82
N GLN A 273 -10.74 -13.83 11.62
CA GLN A 273 -11.69 -14.93 11.81
C GLN A 273 -12.25 -14.97 13.25
N LYS A 274 -11.43 -14.59 14.24
CA LYS A 274 -11.83 -14.53 15.65
C LYS A 274 -12.84 -13.41 15.89
N ALA A 275 -12.61 -12.22 15.29
CA ALA A 275 -13.53 -11.10 15.35
C ALA A 275 -14.86 -11.44 14.68
N TYR A 276 -14.84 -12.09 13.50
CA TYR A 276 -16.06 -12.56 12.83
C TYR A 276 -16.86 -13.54 13.70
N ARG A 277 -16.21 -14.53 14.34
CA ARG A 277 -16.90 -15.48 15.24
C ARG A 277 -17.51 -14.77 16.45
N ARG A 278 -16.82 -13.78 17.01
CA ARG A 278 -17.32 -12.96 18.12
C ARG A 278 -18.54 -12.15 17.68
N LEU A 279 -18.46 -11.43 16.56
CA LEU A 279 -19.56 -10.66 15.99
C LEU A 279 -20.79 -11.55 15.76
N LYS A 280 -20.61 -12.69 15.10
CA LYS A 280 -21.66 -13.69 14.89
C LYS A 280 -22.24 -14.20 16.21
N GLY A 281 -21.41 -14.45 17.22
CA GLY A 281 -21.85 -14.84 18.56
C GLY A 281 -22.70 -13.77 19.23
N THR A 282 -22.27 -12.51 19.18
CA THR A 282 -22.99 -11.36 19.72
C THR A 282 -24.34 -11.16 19.03
N ILE A 283 -24.38 -11.17 17.69
CA ILE A 283 -25.63 -11.05 16.92
C ILE A 283 -26.61 -12.17 17.29
N ARG A 284 -26.13 -13.41 17.42
CA ARG A 284 -26.97 -14.54 17.86
C ARG A 284 -27.48 -14.40 19.30
N LEU A 285 -26.71 -13.79 20.19
CA LEU A 285 -27.12 -13.57 21.58
C LEU A 285 -28.19 -12.49 21.67
N ILE A 286 -28.03 -11.40 20.92
CA ILE A 286 -28.99 -10.30 20.84
C ILE A 286 -30.27 -10.79 20.14
N ASN A 287 -30.12 -11.42 18.98
CA ASN A 287 -31.21 -11.97 18.19
C ASN A 287 -31.32 -13.48 18.42
N ALA A 288 -31.79 -13.88 19.61
CA ALA A 288 -31.89 -15.29 20.06
C ALA A 288 -32.61 -16.26 19.08
N LYS A 289 -33.26 -15.75 18.03
CA LYS A 289 -33.97 -16.51 17.00
C LYS A 289 -33.40 -16.37 15.57
N LEU A 290 -32.45 -15.48 15.31
CA LEU A 290 -31.96 -15.19 13.95
C LEU A 290 -30.43 -15.39 13.85
N ASP A 291 -30.01 -16.40 13.08
CA ASP A 291 -28.61 -16.58 12.69
C ASP A 291 -28.32 -15.79 11.41
N MET A 292 -28.17 -14.47 11.55
CA MET A 292 -28.04 -13.57 10.39
C MET A 292 -26.72 -13.76 9.64
N LEU A 293 -25.62 -14.11 10.32
CA LEU A 293 -24.33 -14.32 9.66
C LEU A 293 -24.13 -15.79 9.31
N PRO A 294 -23.62 -16.15 8.13
CA PRO A 294 -23.36 -17.53 7.78
C PRO A 294 -22.20 -18.13 8.61
N PRO A 295 -22.13 -19.46 8.76
CA PRO A 295 -21.01 -20.13 9.41
C PRO A 295 -19.67 -19.75 8.75
N LEU A 296 -18.65 -19.44 9.56
CA LEU A 296 -17.33 -19.07 9.07
C LEU A 296 -16.75 -20.08 8.05
N LYS A 297 -17.05 -21.37 8.21
CA LYS A 297 -16.62 -22.42 7.26
C LYS A 297 -17.08 -22.12 5.82
N LYS A 298 -18.32 -21.64 5.63
CA LYS A 298 -18.86 -21.28 4.31
C LYS A 298 -18.17 -20.02 3.75
N VAL A 299 -17.96 -19.02 4.58
CA VAL A 299 -17.24 -17.79 4.20
C VAL A 299 -15.81 -18.11 3.77
N LEU A 300 -15.11 -18.98 4.50
CA LEU A 300 -13.75 -19.42 4.16
C LEU A 300 -13.69 -20.34 2.94
N GLU A 301 -14.78 -21.02 2.58
CA GLU A 301 -14.85 -21.78 1.33
C GLU A 301 -14.87 -20.86 0.12
N ILE A 302 -15.65 -19.77 0.20
CA ILE A 302 -15.67 -18.72 -0.82
C ILE A 302 -14.32 -18.01 -0.89
N LYS A 303 -13.74 -17.64 0.26
CA LYS A 303 -12.39 -17.06 0.32
C LYS A 303 -11.38 -17.96 -0.41
N ARG A 304 -11.40 -19.28 -0.15
CA ARG A 304 -10.49 -20.23 -0.83
C ARG A 304 -10.78 -20.38 -2.32
N ARG A 305 -12.02 -20.25 -2.76
CA ARG A 305 -12.37 -20.24 -4.19
C ARG A 305 -11.80 -19.01 -4.89
N ILE A 306 -11.93 -17.84 -4.26
CA ILE A 306 -11.41 -16.56 -4.78
C ILE A 306 -9.89 -16.56 -4.77
N CYS A 307 -9.27 -16.93 -3.64
CA CYS A 307 -7.81 -16.98 -3.50
C CYS A 307 -7.17 -18.23 -4.10
N GLY A 308 -7.93 -19.17 -4.67
CA GLY A 308 -7.39 -20.43 -5.20
C GLY A 308 -6.27 -20.25 -6.24
N PRO A 309 -6.37 -19.25 -7.15
CA PRO A 309 -5.29 -18.89 -8.07
C PRO A 309 -4.09 -18.23 -7.39
N LEU A 310 -4.23 -17.74 -6.16
CA LEU A 310 -3.13 -17.15 -5.41
C LEU A 310 -2.29 -18.22 -4.73
N GLN A 311 -1.10 -18.41 -5.28
CA GLN A 311 -0.08 -19.21 -4.66
C GLN A 311 1.12 -18.32 -4.34
N TYR A 312 1.56 -18.36 -3.09
CA TYR A 312 2.75 -17.66 -2.63
C TYR A 312 3.74 -18.66 -2.07
N ALA A 313 5.01 -18.50 -2.45
CA ALA A 313 6.12 -19.22 -1.84
C ALA A 313 6.80 -18.31 -0.80
N PRO A 314 7.14 -18.85 0.39
CA PRO A 314 7.93 -18.12 1.36
C PRO A 314 9.35 -17.89 0.82
N ILE A 315 9.93 -16.76 1.17
CA ILE A 315 11.33 -16.40 0.89
C ILE A 315 11.99 -16.01 2.20
N GLU A 316 13.11 -16.65 2.53
CA GLU A 316 13.91 -16.25 3.68
C GLU A 316 14.77 -15.02 3.35
N THR A 317 14.65 -13.98 4.16
CA THR A 317 15.52 -12.81 4.12
C THR A 317 16.45 -12.78 5.33
N ASN A 318 17.37 -11.82 5.35
CA ASN A 318 18.25 -11.65 6.51
C ASN A 318 17.51 -11.11 7.75
N VAL A 319 16.28 -10.62 7.61
CA VAL A 319 15.51 -9.93 8.65
C VAL A 319 14.22 -10.68 9.01
N GLY A 320 13.74 -11.59 8.15
CA GLY A 320 12.52 -12.36 8.39
C GLY A 320 12.05 -13.11 7.15
N ILE A 321 10.77 -13.47 7.12
CA ILE A 321 10.15 -14.22 6.02
C ILE A 321 9.38 -13.23 5.13
N GLY A 322 9.65 -13.29 3.83
CA GLY A 322 8.86 -12.67 2.77
C GLY A 322 8.06 -13.70 1.97
N PHE A 323 7.31 -13.24 0.99
CA PHE A 323 6.51 -14.07 0.09
C PHE A 323 6.59 -13.54 -1.34
N VAL A 324 6.58 -14.46 -2.30
CA VAL A 324 6.48 -14.16 -3.74
C VAL A 324 5.40 -15.01 -4.38
N CYS A 325 4.64 -14.42 -5.28
CA CYS A 325 3.63 -15.13 -6.07
C CYS A 325 4.33 -16.13 -7.01
N THR A 326 3.88 -17.39 -6.98
CA THR A 326 4.47 -18.47 -7.78
C THR A 326 3.88 -18.58 -9.17
N ASP A 327 2.70 -18.00 -9.39
CA ASP A 327 2.01 -17.96 -10.68
C ASP A 327 1.30 -16.61 -10.88
N VAL A 328 2.08 -15.62 -11.30
CA VAL A 328 1.60 -14.25 -11.53
C VAL A 328 0.61 -14.19 -12.69
N GLU A 329 0.76 -15.04 -13.70
CA GLU A 329 -0.11 -15.08 -14.86
C GLU A 329 -1.51 -15.55 -14.46
N ALA A 330 -1.63 -16.69 -13.78
CA ALA A 330 -2.92 -17.20 -13.32
C ALA A 330 -3.60 -16.24 -12.33
N ALA A 331 -2.84 -15.61 -11.44
CA ALA A 331 -3.37 -14.62 -10.52
C ALA A 331 -3.92 -13.37 -11.25
N LEU A 332 -3.21 -12.88 -12.27
CA LEU A 332 -3.65 -11.77 -13.11
C LEU A 332 -4.85 -12.12 -13.98
N GLU A 333 -4.92 -13.34 -14.54
CA GLU A 333 -6.07 -13.80 -15.33
C GLU A 333 -7.33 -13.91 -14.48
N ALA A 334 -7.21 -14.51 -13.28
CA ALA A 334 -8.33 -14.61 -12.34
C ALA A 334 -8.87 -13.23 -11.98
N ARG A 335 -7.97 -12.27 -11.78
CA ARG A 335 -8.32 -10.89 -11.47
C ARG A 335 -8.90 -10.14 -12.66
N LEU A 336 -8.35 -10.32 -13.85
CA LEU A 336 -8.87 -9.74 -15.08
C LEU A 336 -10.31 -10.20 -15.33
N LEU A 337 -10.61 -11.47 -15.04
CA LEU A 337 -11.96 -12.02 -15.14
C LEU A 337 -12.92 -11.37 -14.13
N SER A 338 -12.47 -11.12 -12.89
CA SER A 338 -13.31 -10.42 -11.90
C SER A 338 -13.49 -8.94 -12.20
N ALA A 339 -12.47 -8.28 -12.74
CA ALA A 339 -12.48 -6.84 -13.00
C ALA A 339 -13.08 -6.46 -14.37
N LYS A 340 -13.56 -7.42 -15.16
CA LYS A 340 -13.95 -7.21 -16.57
C LYS A 340 -14.90 -6.03 -16.77
N ASP A 341 -15.87 -5.88 -15.87
CA ASP A 341 -16.90 -4.83 -15.98
C ASP A 341 -16.40 -3.46 -15.47
N ASN A 342 -15.28 -3.44 -14.75
CA ASN A 342 -14.65 -2.25 -14.16
C ASN A 342 -13.39 -1.76 -14.91
N LEU A 343 -13.00 -2.45 -15.99
CA LEU A 343 -11.87 -2.08 -16.82
C LEU A 343 -12.34 -1.27 -18.04
N ILE A 344 -11.73 -0.10 -18.22
CA ILE A 344 -11.86 0.71 -19.43
C ILE A 344 -11.11 -0.03 -20.55
N THR A 345 -11.84 -0.78 -21.38
CA THR A 345 -11.21 -1.56 -22.44
C THR A 345 -10.66 -0.65 -23.55
N PHE A 346 -9.39 -0.83 -23.91
CA PHE A 346 -8.76 -0.19 -25.07
C PHE A 346 -8.44 -1.27 -26.12
N GLY A 347 -9.47 -1.75 -26.81
CA GLY A 347 -9.34 -2.80 -27.82
C GLY A 347 -8.72 -4.10 -27.28
N ASP A 348 -7.71 -4.61 -27.99
CA ASP A 348 -7.06 -5.91 -27.73
C ASP A 348 -5.85 -5.81 -26.79
N GLU A 349 -5.67 -4.67 -26.12
CA GLU A 349 -4.53 -4.42 -25.24
C GLU A 349 -4.97 -4.26 -23.77
N ILE A 350 -4.16 -4.81 -22.87
CA ILE A 350 -4.28 -4.63 -21.42
C ILE A 350 -3.05 -3.86 -20.93
N TYR A 351 -3.29 -2.79 -20.19
CA TYR A 351 -2.24 -1.95 -19.62
C TYR A 351 -2.04 -2.31 -18.15
N ILE A 352 -0.83 -2.78 -17.83
CA ILE A 352 -0.46 -3.22 -16.48
C ILE A 352 0.72 -2.39 -16.01
N LYS A 353 0.55 -1.72 -14.86
CA LYS A 353 1.62 -1.03 -14.14
C LYS A 353 2.24 -2.01 -13.15
N LEU A 354 3.54 -2.23 -13.26
CA LEU A 354 4.38 -2.79 -12.20
C LEU A 354 4.92 -1.65 -11.35
N SER A 355 4.72 -1.70 -10.04
CA SER A 355 5.30 -0.75 -9.07
C SER A 355 6.01 -1.50 -7.96
N GLY A 356 6.80 -0.76 -7.20
CA GLY A 356 7.37 -1.23 -5.96
C GLY A 356 7.74 -0.06 -5.07
N ASP A 357 7.52 -0.22 -3.77
CA ASP A 357 7.92 0.78 -2.80
C ASP A 357 8.41 0.12 -1.50
N HIS A 358 9.38 0.76 -0.86
CA HIS A 358 9.86 0.45 0.47
C HIS A 358 9.28 1.42 1.50
N GLY A 359 8.03 1.19 1.88
CA GLY A 359 7.44 1.81 3.06
C GLY A 359 7.62 0.96 4.33
N GLN A 360 8.20 1.58 5.36
CA GLN A 360 8.39 1.06 6.73
C GLN A 360 9.52 0.02 6.85
N SER A 361 9.17 -1.26 6.95
CA SER A 361 10.09 -2.37 7.20
C SER A 361 10.17 -3.38 6.06
N CYS A 362 9.31 -3.25 5.05
CA CYS A 362 9.24 -4.21 3.95
C CYS A 362 8.95 -3.55 2.61
N THR A 363 9.63 -4.06 1.58
CA THR A 363 9.34 -3.76 0.20
C THR A 363 8.15 -4.57 -0.28
N LYS A 364 7.26 -3.93 -1.02
CA LYS A 364 6.11 -4.56 -1.67
C LYS A 364 6.25 -4.32 -3.17
N ILE A 365 6.11 -5.39 -3.94
CA ILE A 365 6.05 -5.32 -5.41
C ILE A 365 4.61 -5.54 -5.81
N THR A 366 4.05 -4.59 -6.53
CA THR A 366 2.64 -4.55 -6.88
C THR A 366 2.45 -4.52 -8.40
N VAL A 367 1.35 -5.08 -8.86
CA VAL A 367 0.87 -4.90 -10.23
C VAL A 367 -0.57 -4.39 -10.20
N SER A 368 -0.89 -3.47 -11.10
CA SER A 368 -2.21 -2.84 -11.15
C SER A 368 -2.66 -2.64 -12.60
N PHE A 369 -3.97 -2.76 -12.83
CA PHE A 369 -4.52 -2.50 -14.15
C PHE A 369 -4.69 -0.99 -14.33
N SER A 370 -3.94 -0.40 -15.26
CA SER A 370 -3.98 1.05 -15.50
C SER A 370 -5.33 1.51 -16.06
N GLN A 371 -6.11 0.58 -16.59
CA GLN A 371 -7.45 0.78 -17.14
C GLN A 371 -8.57 0.68 -16.10
N ALA A 372 -8.28 0.35 -14.84
CA ALA A 372 -9.33 0.27 -13.82
C ALA A 372 -9.90 1.66 -13.54
N ALA A 373 -11.22 1.76 -13.34
CA ALA A 373 -11.90 3.01 -13.00
C ALA A 373 -11.27 3.72 -11.78
N ARG A 374 -10.74 2.95 -10.84
CA ARG A 374 -10.02 3.44 -9.65
C ARG A 374 -8.54 3.00 -9.70
N SER A 375 -7.83 3.36 -10.77
CA SER A 375 -6.49 2.85 -11.06
C SER A 375 -5.45 3.06 -9.93
N ASN A 376 -5.58 4.14 -9.16
CA ASN A 376 -4.70 4.49 -8.04
C ASN A 376 -5.27 4.10 -6.67
N SER A 377 -6.28 3.25 -6.62
CA SER A 377 -6.79 2.72 -5.36
C SER A 377 -5.87 1.60 -4.86
N PRO A 378 -5.67 1.44 -3.54
CA PRO A 378 -4.99 0.25 -3.00
C PRO A 378 -5.70 -1.04 -3.43
N SER A 379 -7.00 -0.97 -3.69
CA SER A 379 -7.78 -2.10 -4.21
C SER A 379 -7.41 -2.51 -5.63
N ASN A 380 -6.78 -1.60 -6.39
CA ASN A 380 -6.28 -1.93 -7.72
C ASN A 380 -4.89 -2.59 -7.68
N ASN A 381 -4.24 -2.63 -6.52
CA ASN A 381 -2.89 -3.18 -6.40
C ASN A 381 -2.94 -4.66 -6.04
N PHE A 382 -2.47 -5.52 -6.93
CA PHE A 382 -2.18 -6.90 -6.63
C PHE A 382 -0.74 -7.03 -6.13
N VAL A 383 -0.53 -7.56 -4.93
CA VAL A 383 0.81 -7.68 -4.32
C VAL A 383 1.49 -8.94 -4.83
N CYS A 384 2.42 -8.83 -5.77
CA CYS A 384 3.15 -9.98 -6.30
C CYS A 384 4.27 -10.46 -5.37
N ALA A 385 4.87 -9.57 -4.59
CA ALA A 385 5.85 -9.95 -3.59
C ALA A 385 5.86 -8.98 -2.41
N VAL A 386 6.22 -9.50 -1.24
CA VAL A 386 6.49 -8.71 -0.05
C VAL A 386 7.68 -9.32 0.68
N PHE A 387 8.67 -8.52 1.05
CA PHE A 387 9.80 -9.02 1.82
C PHE A 387 10.36 -7.95 2.78
N PRO A 388 10.77 -8.32 4.01
CA PRO A 388 11.26 -7.39 5.02
C PRO A 388 12.71 -6.96 4.72
N ALA A 389 12.92 -6.28 3.61
CA ALA A 389 14.18 -5.68 3.24
C ALA A 389 13.92 -4.36 2.49
N LYS A 390 14.98 -3.57 2.27
CA LYS A 390 14.94 -2.42 1.37
C LYS A 390 14.80 -2.88 -0.07
N ASP A 391 14.23 -2.03 -0.91
CA ASP A 391 14.10 -2.18 -2.37
C ASP A 391 15.43 -1.94 -3.11
N SER A 392 16.56 -2.22 -2.45
CA SER A 392 17.87 -2.13 -3.08
C SER A 392 17.99 -3.13 -4.21
N ARG A 393 18.82 -2.79 -5.19
CA ARG A 393 19.09 -3.64 -6.34
C ARG A 393 19.42 -5.09 -5.97
N GLU A 394 20.25 -5.29 -4.95
CA GLU A 394 20.68 -6.61 -4.48
C GLU A 394 19.50 -7.41 -3.92
N ASN A 395 18.61 -6.76 -3.16
CA ASN A 395 17.45 -7.41 -2.59
C ASN A 395 16.41 -7.73 -3.67
N LEU A 396 16.18 -6.82 -4.61
CA LEU A 396 15.29 -7.08 -5.77
C LEU A 396 15.81 -8.23 -6.63
N GLU A 397 17.13 -8.32 -6.85
CA GLU A 397 17.76 -9.44 -7.54
C GLU A 397 17.59 -10.75 -6.76
N ARG A 398 17.89 -10.73 -5.46
CA ARG A 398 17.90 -11.92 -4.61
C ARG A 398 16.50 -12.49 -4.39
N TYR A 399 15.54 -11.63 -4.04
CA TYR A 399 14.21 -12.03 -3.61
C TYR A 399 13.16 -11.98 -4.72
N GLY A 400 13.39 -11.20 -5.79
CA GLY A 400 12.44 -11.05 -6.90
C GLY A 400 12.79 -11.84 -8.17
N SER A 401 13.90 -12.59 -8.20
CA SER A 401 14.39 -13.23 -9.45
C SER A 401 13.33 -14.07 -10.20
N THR A 402 12.59 -14.90 -9.48
CA THR A 402 11.50 -15.74 -10.03
C THR A 402 10.31 -14.91 -10.50
N LEU A 403 10.00 -13.82 -9.79
CA LEU A 403 8.94 -12.88 -10.17
C LEU A 403 9.26 -12.18 -11.50
N TRP A 404 10.49 -11.72 -11.67
CA TRP A 404 10.90 -11.02 -12.90
C TRP A 404 10.85 -11.92 -14.13
N GLU A 405 11.19 -13.20 -13.98
CA GLU A 405 11.09 -14.19 -15.05
C GLU A 405 9.63 -14.43 -15.46
N GLN A 406 8.71 -14.53 -14.50
CA GLN A 406 7.28 -14.66 -14.77
C GLN A 406 6.75 -13.43 -15.50
N ILE A 407 7.02 -12.22 -14.99
CA ILE A 407 6.57 -10.97 -15.61
C ILE A 407 7.10 -10.80 -17.04
N ASP A 408 8.39 -11.07 -17.28
CA ASP A 408 8.97 -11.01 -18.63
C ASP A 408 8.33 -12.08 -19.56
N GLY A 409 7.83 -13.19 -19.01
CA GLY A 409 7.14 -14.25 -19.74
C GLY A 409 5.74 -13.87 -20.23
N ILE A 410 5.03 -12.98 -19.52
CA ILE A 410 3.64 -12.63 -19.79
C ILE A 410 3.57 -11.65 -20.98
N GLY A 411 3.27 -12.18 -22.16
CA GLY A 411 2.98 -11.40 -23.37
C GLY A 411 1.49 -11.20 -23.64
N THR A 412 0.64 -12.11 -23.14
CA THR A 412 -0.80 -12.10 -23.31
C THR A 412 -1.50 -12.53 -22.03
N LEU A 413 -2.71 -12.02 -21.78
CA LEU A 413 -3.59 -12.46 -20.69
C LEU A 413 -5.01 -12.58 -21.23
N ALA A 414 -5.67 -13.72 -21.03
CA ALA A 414 -7.00 -14.00 -21.58
C ALA A 414 -7.13 -13.65 -23.08
N GLY A 415 -6.09 -13.96 -23.87
CA GLY A 415 -6.03 -13.69 -25.31
C GLY A 415 -5.74 -12.24 -25.72
N LYS A 416 -5.64 -11.30 -24.78
CA LYS A 416 -5.30 -9.89 -25.05
C LYS A 416 -3.81 -9.64 -24.87
N ARG A 417 -3.23 -8.72 -25.64
CA ARG A 417 -1.81 -8.36 -25.55
C ARG A 417 -1.55 -7.52 -24.30
N VAL A 418 -0.53 -7.86 -23.53
CA VAL A 418 -0.15 -7.10 -22.34
C VAL A 418 0.88 -6.04 -22.70
N LYS A 419 0.62 -4.79 -22.33
CA LYS A 419 1.64 -3.73 -22.29
C LYS A 419 1.98 -3.41 -20.84
N TRP A 420 3.19 -3.77 -20.48
CA TRP A 420 3.79 -3.46 -19.20
C TRP A 420 4.30 -2.02 -19.16
N PHE A 421 3.96 -1.34 -18.07
CA PHE A 421 4.52 -0.07 -17.64
C PHE A 421 5.23 -0.26 -16.30
N MET A 422 6.31 0.48 -16.07
CA MET A 422 6.99 0.51 -14.78
C MET A 422 6.68 1.84 -14.11
N GLY A 423 5.91 1.78 -13.02
CA GLY A 423 5.77 2.84 -12.03
C GLY A 423 6.74 2.60 -10.88
N GLY A 424 6.96 3.62 -10.07
CA GLY A 424 7.98 3.54 -9.04
C GLY A 424 8.30 4.88 -8.43
N ASP A 425 8.69 4.84 -7.17
CA ASP A 425 9.58 5.85 -6.64
C ASP A 425 10.88 5.78 -7.47
N VAL A 426 11.63 6.89 -7.48
CA VAL A 426 12.80 6.95 -8.36
C VAL A 426 13.90 5.99 -7.89
N SER A 427 13.93 5.64 -6.60
CA SER A 427 14.83 4.66 -5.99
C SER A 427 14.63 3.27 -6.59
N PHE A 428 13.38 2.82 -6.60
CA PHE A 428 12.92 1.55 -7.12
C PHE A 428 13.17 1.50 -8.62
N ILE A 429 12.82 2.56 -9.37
CA ILE A 429 13.10 2.63 -10.80
C ILE A 429 14.61 2.49 -11.06
N TRP A 430 15.46 3.22 -10.32
CA TRP A 430 16.92 3.09 -10.45
C TRP A 430 17.40 1.66 -10.19
N ALA A 431 16.91 1.04 -9.11
CA ALA A 431 17.24 -0.34 -8.78
C ALA A 431 16.79 -1.31 -9.89
N MET A 432 15.58 -1.15 -10.41
CA MET A 432 15.04 -2.01 -11.47
C MET A 432 15.84 -1.92 -12.76
N ILE A 433 16.27 -0.72 -13.19
CA ILE A 433 17.05 -0.55 -14.42
C ILE A 433 18.56 -0.76 -14.22
N GLY A 434 19.03 -0.88 -12.97
CA GLY A 434 20.45 -1.03 -12.65
C GLY A 434 21.24 0.28 -12.71
N HIS A 435 20.59 1.40 -12.44
CA HIS A 435 21.19 2.72 -12.34
C HIS A 435 21.66 3.01 -10.91
N CYS A 436 22.81 3.67 -10.75
CA CYS A 436 23.44 3.90 -9.44
C CYS A 436 22.89 5.08 -8.62
N GLY A 437 21.80 5.69 -9.09
CA GLY A 437 21.12 6.81 -8.44
C GLY A 437 21.70 8.19 -8.73
N SER A 438 20.87 9.23 -8.61
CA SER A 438 21.25 10.61 -9.00
C SER A 438 22.40 11.22 -8.20
N ALA A 439 22.67 10.73 -6.98
CA ALA A 439 23.71 11.30 -6.12
C ALA A 439 25.13 10.96 -6.58
N VAL A 440 25.31 9.92 -7.41
CA VAL A 440 26.64 9.34 -7.68
C VAL A 440 27.05 9.44 -9.16
N THR A 441 26.19 10.00 -10.01
CA THR A 441 26.43 10.11 -11.45
C THR A 441 26.15 11.52 -11.95
N THR A 442 26.86 11.90 -13.01
CA THR A 442 26.56 13.10 -13.79
C THR A 442 25.33 12.93 -14.67
N PHE A 443 24.77 11.73 -14.80
CA PHE A 443 23.59 11.40 -15.60
C PHE A 443 22.43 10.96 -14.71
N PRO A 444 21.75 11.87 -14.00
CA PRO A 444 20.88 11.49 -12.89
C PRO A 444 19.52 10.92 -13.34
N SER A 445 19.13 11.13 -14.60
CA SER A 445 17.89 10.60 -15.15
C SER A 445 17.98 9.09 -15.37
N PRO A 446 17.06 8.29 -14.79
CA PRO A 446 16.99 6.87 -15.07
C PRO A 446 16.70 6.56 -16.55
N ILE A 447 16.10 7.51 -17.28
CA ILE A 447 15.37 7.18 -18.50
C ILE A 447 16.03 7.76 -19.76
N CYS A 448 16.77 8.86 -19.63
CA CYS A 448 17.52 9.43 -20.74
C CYS A 448 18.98 9.67 -20.36
N SER A 449 19.76 10.09 -21.34
CA SER A 449 21.20 10.36 -21.20
C SER A 449 21.51 11.83 -20.86
N CYS A 450 20.56 12.55 -20.25
CA CYS A 450 20.77 13.95 -19.87
C CYS A 450 21.77 14.07 -18.71
N LYS A 451 22.70 15.01 -18.83
CA LYS A 451 23.62 15.37 -17.75
C LYS A 451 22.94 16.26 -16.69
N SER A 452 23.47 16.26 -15.47
CA SER A 452 22.94 16.98 -14.31
C SER A 452 22.94 18.50 -14.49
N ASP A 453 23.93 19.04 -15.20
CA ASP A 453 24.05 20.44 -15.59
C ASP A 453 23.08 20.85 -16.72
N HIS A 454 22.52 19.88 -17.42
CA HIS A 454 21.59 20.08 -18.53
C HIS A 454 20.12 19.89 -18.14
N LEU A 455 19.82 19.31 -16.98
CA LEU A 455 18.43 19.02 -16.54
C LEU A 455 17.47 20.22 -16.56
N VAL A 456 18.02 21.44 -16.42
CA VAL A 456 17.23 22.68 -16.29
C VAL A 456 17.07 23.40 -17.63
N LYS A 457 17.96 23.16 -18.61
CA LYS A 457 17.95 23.85 -19.91
C LYS A 457 16.68 23.49 -20.68
N GLN A 458 15.87 24.50 -21.02
CA GLN A 458 14.67 24.29 -21.84
C GLN A 458 15.08 23.99 -23.30
N GLY A 459 14.34 23.06 -23.93
CA GLY A 459 14.45 22.80 -25.38
C GLY A 459 15.46 21.74 -25.82
N GLU A 460 16.30 21.20 -24.93
CA GLU A 460 17.17 20.08 -25.30
C GLU A 460 16.35 18.78 -25.39
N ILE A 461 16.25 18.23 -26.61
CA ILE A 461 15.70 16.90 -26.84
C ILE A 461 16.69 15.89 -26.24
N CYS A 462 16.28 15.21 -25.16
CA CYS A 462 17.10 14.13 -24.61
C CYS A 462 16.69 12.80 -25.23
N GLU A 463 17.68 12.08 -25.76
CA GLU A 463 17.48 10.73 -26.26
C GLU A 463 17.15 9.78 -25.11
N LEU A 464 16.06 9.03 -25.27
CA LEU A 464 15.70 7.94 -24.35
C LEU A 464 16.76 6.85 -24.44
N ARG A 465 17.08 6.26 -23.29
CA ARG A 465 17.93 5.07 -23.24
C ARG A 465 17.21 3.90 -23.90
N THR A 466 17.99 3.00 -24.45
CA THR A 466 17.49 1.70 -24.90
C THR A 466 17.92 0.60 -23.94
N ILE A 467 17.19 -0.52 -23.95
CA ILE A 467 17.55 -1.71 -23.18
C ILE A 467 18.94 -2.20 -23.60
N ASP A 468 19.22 -2.25 -24.91
CA ASP A 468 20.49 -2.73 -25.45
C ASP A 468 21.67 -1.86 -25.00
N GLN A 469 21.54 -0.52 -25.07
CA GLN A 469 22.56 0.39 -24.54
C GLN A 469 22.80 0.16 -23.04
N THR A 470 21.74 -0.04 -22.27
CA THR A 470 21.83 -0.25 -20.82
C THR A 470 22.54 -1.57 -20.49
N VAL A 471 22.26 -2.65 -21.23
CA VAL A 471 22.97 -3.92 -21.12
C VAL A 471 24.46 -3.74 -21.47
N GLN A 472 24.77 -3.05 -22.57
CA GLN A 472 26.16 -2.79 -22.98
C GLN A 472 26.94 -2.00 -21.93
N PHE A 473 26.35 -0.93 -21.36
CA PHE A 473 27.00 -0.17 -20.29
C PHE A 473 27.21 -0.99 -19.03
N ALA A 474 26.26 -1.85 -18.65
CA ALA A 474 26.42 -2.74 -17.51
C ALA A 474 27.54 -3.77 -17.72
N GLU A 475 27.68 -4.32 -18.93
CA GLU A 475 28.80 -5.21 -19.29
C GLU A 475 30.13 -4.49 -19.23
N GLN A 476 30.22 -3.28 -19.81
CA GLN A 476 31.42 -2.46 -19.77
C GLN A 476 31.82 -2.10 -18.33
N PHE A 477 30.84 -1.72 -17.49
CA PHE A 477 31.06 -1.50 -16.07
C PHE A 477 31.61 -2.76 -15.38
N THR A 478 31.03 -3.93 -15.66
CA THR A 478 31.49 -5.21 -15.09
C THR A 478 32.93 -5.52 -15.52
N ARG A 479 33.28 -5.31 -16.79
CA ARG A 479 34.64 -5.50 -17.30
C ARG A 479 35.64 -4.57 -16.62
N ALA A 480 35.29 -3.30 -16.44
CA ALA A 480 36.11 -2.34 -15.71
C ALA A 480 36.38 -2.82 -14.28
N MET A 481 35.36 -3.31 -13.56
CA MET A 481 35.53 -3.84 -12.20
C MET A 481 36.42 -5.09 -12.16
N VAL A 482 36.28 -5.99 -13.13
CA VAL A 482 37.14 -7.19 -13.26
C VAL A 482 38.59 -6.82 -13.54
N ASN A 483 38.83 -5.73 -14.28
CA ASN A 483 40.17 -5.21 -14.56
C ASN A 483 40.78 -4.44 -13.37
N GLY A 484 40.13 -4.42 -12.21
CA GLY A 484 40.62 -3.77 -11.00
C GLY A 484 40.38 -2.26 -10.94
N GLU A 485 39.58 -1.71 -11.87
CA GLU A 485 39.17 -0.31 -11.76
C GLU A 485 38.28 -0.10 -10.54
N LYS A 486 38.50 1.00 -9.82
CA LYS A 486 37.63 1.37 -8.70
C LYS A 486 36.32 1.92 -9.24
N ALA A 487 35.19 1.52 -8.62
CA ALA A 487 33.83 1.99 -8.94
C ALA A 487 33.59 3.47 -8.60
N ASN A 488 34.43 4.38 -9.09
CA ASN A 488 34.39 5.81 -8.83
C ASN A 488 33.38 6.54 -9.73
N ALA A 489 33.16 7.83 -9.46
CA ALA A 489 32.19 8.65 -10.20
C ALA A 489 32.54 8.80 -11.70
N ALA A 490 33.82 8.74 -12.07
CA ALA A 490 34.26 8.86 -13.46
C ALA A 490 33.87 7.61 -14.27
N VAL A 491 34.16 6.41 -13.74
CA VAL A 491 33.77 5.13 -14.37
C VAL A 491 32.25 5.04 -14.48
N ARG A 492 31.52 5.40 -13.40
CA ARG A 492 30.04 5.41 -13.44
C ARG A 492 29.50 6.41 -14.45
N SER A 493 30.09 7.60 -14.56
CA SER A 493 29.68 8.62 -15.53
C SER A 493 29.96 8.18 -16.98
N ALA A 494 31.07 7.48 -17.21
CA ALA A 494 31.37 6.89 -18.52
C ALA A 494 30.30 5.87 -18.96
N MET A 495 29.68 5.19 -17.99
CA MET A 495 28.58 4.24 -18.20
C MET A 495 27.19 4.89 -18.04
N MET A 496 27.13 6.22 -18.06
CA MET A 496 25.91 7.01 -17.88
C MET A 496 25.11 6.62 -16.62
N GLY A 497 25.80 6.26 -15.54
CA GLY A 497 25.20 5.84 -14.27
C GLY A 497 24.70 4.39 -14.23
N ILE A 498 24.79 3.61 -15.30
CA ILE A 498 24.37 2.20 -15.33
C ILE A 498 25.50 1.31 -14.80
N THR A 499 25.18 0.48 -13.81
CA THR A 499 26.15 -0.43 -13.17
C THR A 499 25.72 -1.89 -13.23
N LYS A 500 24.45 -2.17 -13.51
CA LYS A 500 23.90 -3.52 -13.66
C LYS A 500 22.88 -3.55 -14.81
N PRO A 501 22.62 -4.71 -15.44
CA PRO A 501 21.61 -4.81 -16.48
C PRO A 501 20.20 -4.63 -15.90
N PRO A 502 19.19 -4.21 -16.67
CA PRO A 502 17.81 -4.14 -16.17
C PRO A 502 17.28 -5.48 -15.62
N LEU A 503 16.44 -5.43 -14.58
CA LEU A 503 15.77 -6.61 -14.04
C LEU A 503 14.67 -7.13 -14.95
N LEU A 504 14.05 -6.26 -15.74
CA LEU A 504 13.02 -6.59 -16.72
C LEU A 504 13.47 -6.12 -18.10
N LEU A 505 13.40 -7.02 -19.07
CA LEU A 505 13.72 -6.72 -20.47
C LEU A 505 12.47 -6.49 -21.31
N SER A 506 11.29 -6.82 -20.78
CA SER A 506 10.00 -6.61 -21.45
C SER A 506 9.51 -5.16 -21.45
N ILE A 507 10.05 -4.31 -20.55
CA ILE A 507 9.64 -2.92 -20.38
C ILE A 507 10.67 -1.99 -21.00
N GLY A 508 10.28 -1.31 -22.08
CA GLY A 508 11.09 -0.27 -22.71
C GLY A 508 11.11 1.01 -21.87
N PHE A 509 12.15 1.83 -22.04
CA PHE A 509 12.30 3.09 -21.32
C PHE A 509 11.21 4.13 -21.64
N ASP A 510 10.56 3.99 -22.80
CA ASP A 510 9.35 4.72 -23.19
C ASP A 510 8.14 4.39 -22.30
N ARG A 511 8.19 3.26 -21.57
CA ARG A 511 7.13 2.77 -20.68
C ARG A 511 7.52 2.81 -19.20
N ILE A 512 8.61 3.51 -18.85
CA ILE A 512 8.98 3.81 -17.47
C ILE A 512 8.44 5.18 -17.11
N ILE A 513 7.67 5.24 -16.03
CA ILE A 513 6.89 6.41 -15.65
C ILE A 513 7.19 6.71 -14.18
N PRO A 514 7.98 7.76 -13.94
CA PRO A 514 8.18 8.26 -12.59
C PRO A 514 6.85 8.67 -12.00
N ALA A 515 6.56 8.24 -10.77
CA ALA A 515 5.29 8.53 -10.12
C ALA A 515 4.99 10.04 -10.13
N PRO A 516 3.87 10.48 -10.72
CA PRO A 516 3.50 11.87 -10.71
C PRO A 516 3.50 12.50 -9.32
N PHE A 517 3.03 11.76 -8.31
CA PHE A 517 3.07 12.16 -6.91
C PHE A 517 4.48 12.57 -6.46
N HIS A 518 5.48 11.72 -6.66
CA HIS A 518 6.86 12.04 -6.31
C HIS A 518 7.44 13.19 -7.14
N VAL A 519 7.04 13.32 -8.41
CA VAL A 519 7.43 14.48 -9.22
C VAL A 519 6.89 15.78 -8.64
N PHE A 520 5.62 15.80 -8.20
CA PHE A 520 5.04 16.98 -7.54
C PHE A 520 5.71 17.26 -6.19
N GLN A 521 6.03 16.23 -5.40
CA GLN A 521 6.81 16.41 -4.18
C GLN A 521 8.19 17.01 -4.47
N GLY A 522 8.90 16.53 -5.50
CA GLY A 522 10.19 17.08 -5.92
C GLY A 522 10.11 18.53 -6.41
N LEU A 523 9.04 18.88 -7.13
CA LEU A 523 8.76 20.26 -7.56
C LEU A 523 8.48 21.18 -6.38
N GLY A 524 7.62 20.75 -5.45
CA GLY A 524 7.34 21.48 -4.21
C GLY A 524 8.63 21.71 -3.41
N ASN A 525 9.42 20.66 -3.22
CA ASN A 525 10.75 20.73 -2.59
C ASN A 525 11.66 21.78 -3.22
N ALA A 526 11.75 21.78 -4.55
CA ALA A 526 12.59 22.73 -5.28
C ALA A 526 12.08 24.17 -5.10
N LEU A 527 10.78 24.39 -5.22
CA LEU A 527 10.15 25.70 -5.05
C LEU A 527 10.35 26.24 -3.64
N ILE A 528 10.15 25.41 -2.62
CA ILE A 528 10.31 25.78 -1.22
C ILE A 528 11.75 26.19 -0.93
N ARG A 529 12.75 25.46 -1.45
CA ARG A 529 14.16 25.84 -1.28
C ARG A 529 14.50 27.16 -1.95
N GLU A 530 13.91 27.42 -3.12
CA GLU A 530 14.11 28.70 -3.82
C GLU A 530 13.48 29.85 -3.03
N LEU A 531 12.27 29.65 -2.50
CA LEU A 531 11.61 30.62 -1.62
C LEU A 531 12.40 30.84 -0.32
N GLU A 532 12.94 29.78 0.30
CA GLU A 532 13.73 29.90 1.53
C GLU A 532 15.06 30.66 1.32
N GLN A 533 15.58 30.71 0.09
CA GLN A 533 16.76 31.53 -0.25
C GLN A 533 16.42 33.00 -0.46
N GLN A 534 15.14 33.35 -0.60
CA GLN A 534 14.69 34.74 -0.70
C GLN A 534 14.32 35.25 0.69
N ASP A 535 14.98 36.34 1.13
CA ASP A 535 14.69 36.96 2.43
C ASP A 535 13.19 37.30 2.54
N GLY A 536 12.57 36.92 3.67
CA GLY A 536 11.15 37.17 3.96
C GLY A 536 10.15 36.15 3.40
N CYS A 537 10.57 35.20 2.57
CA CYS A 537 9.64 34.25 1.91
C CYS A 537 9.37 32.95 2.71
N ALA A 538 9.99 32.77 3.88
CA ALA A 538 9.75 31.59 4.75
C ALA A 538 8.28 31.45 5.17
N ALA A 539 7.58 32.57 5.42
CA ALA A 539 6.16 32.58 5.75
C ALA A 539 5.28 32.10 4.58
N ILE A 540 5.66 32.42 3.34
CA ILE A 540 4.96 31.99 2.11
C ILE A 540 5.13 30.48 1.92
N ALA A 541 6.34 29.96 2.11
CA ALA A 541 6.59 28.51 2.08
C ALA A 541 5.75 27.78 3.16
N GLN A 542 5.65 28.34 4.36
CA GLN A 542 4.85 27.77 5.45
C GLN A 542 3.33 27.85 5.18
N HIS A 543 2.87 28.90 4.50
CA HIS A 543 1.48 29.03 4.05
C HIS A 543 1.15 28.00 2.97
N PHE A 544 2.06 27.80 2.00
CA PHE A 544 1.94 26.76 0.98
C PHE A 544 1.75 25.37 1.62
N PHE A 545 2.61 25.00 2.59
CA PHE A 545 2.47 23.73 3.32
C PHE A 545 1.12 23.57 4.01
N ARG A 546 0.64 24.61 4.70
CA ARG A 546 -0.68 24.59 5.35
C ARG A 546 -1.83 24.42 4.34
N ARG A 547 -1.78 25.16 3.21
CA ARG A 547 -2.80 25.11 2.15
C ARG A 547 -2.92 23.74 1.51
N PHE A 548 -1.79 23.05 1.29
CA PHE A 548 -1.75 21.73 0.66
C PHE A 548 -1.78 20.56 1.66
N GLY A 549 -1.95 20.83 2.95
CA GLY A 549 -1.99 19.80 4.00
C GLY A 549 -0.70 18.97 4.09
N ALA A 550 0.42 19.54 3.63
CA ALA A 550 1.67 18.82 3.49
C ALA A 550 2.62 19.21 4.64
N ARG A 551 3.25 18.22 5.28
CA ARG A 551 4.16 18.47 6.41
C ARG A 551 5.54 18.82 5.89
N ARG A 552 6.18 19.88 6.40
CA ARG A 552 7.55 20.30 6.01
C ARG A 552 8.57 19.17 6.03
N GLU A 553 8.45 18.26 7.01
CA GLU A 553 9.33 17.09 7.17
C GLU A 553 9.29 16.11 5.98
N GLN A 554 8.21 16.13 5.19
CA GLN A 554 8.07 15.32 3.97
C GLN A 554 8.93 15.88 2.81
N PHE A 555 9.53 17.06 3.00
CA PHE A 555 10.20 17.86 1.96
C PHE A 555 11.71 18.05 2.22
N HIS A 556 12.43 16.95 2.45
CA HIS A 556 13.90 16.94 2.62
C HIS A 556 14.64 16.15 1.53
N TRP A 557 14.28 16.38 0.27
CA TRP A 557 14.89 15.66 -0.85
C TRP A 557 16.16 16.36 -1.35
N PRO A 558 17.26 15.64 -1.67
CA PRO A 558 18.42 16.25 -2.30
C PRO A 558 18.04 17.01 -3.58
N ILE A 559 18.69 18.16 -3.83
CA ILE A 559 18.38 19.04 -4.98
C ILE A 559 18.53 18.32 -6.32
N THR A 560 19.44 17.36 -6.41
CA THR A 560 19.66 16.52 -7.58
C THR A 560 18.45 15.65 -7.89
N ILE A 561 17.80 15.08 -6.87
CA ILE A 561 16.56 14.30 -7.06
C ILE A 561 15.44 15.23 -7.51
N CYS A 562 15.29 16.40 -6.88
CA CYS A 562 14.28 17.38 -7.26
C CYS A 562 14.43 17.80 -8.74
N ARG A 563 15.66 18.16 -9.17
CA ARG A 563 15.95 18.50 -10.58
C ARG A 563 15.69 17.34 -11.53
N THR A 564 16.01 16.12 -11.11
CA THR A 564 15.73 14.90 -11.89
C THR A 564 14.24 14.72 -12.09
N LEU A 565 13.45 14.89 -11.03
CA LEU A 565 11.99 14.80 -11.08
C LEU A 565 11.37 15.89 -11.96
N VAL A 566 11.85 17.14 -11.87
CA VAL A 566 11.44 18.23 -12.76
C VAL A 566 11.73 17.87 -14.22
N HIS A 567 12.93 17.38 -14.50
CA HIS A 567 13.35 16.98 -15.83
C HIS A 567 12.52 15.81 -16.39
N LEU A 568 12.28 14.77 -15.58
CA LEU A 568 11.40 13.66 -15.92
C LEU A 568 9.97 14.14 -16.22
N GLY A 569 9.50 15.13 -15.44
CA GLY A 569 8.25 15.84 -15.70
C GLY A 569 8.21 16.56 -17.06
N LYS A 570 9.32 17.16 -17.49
CA LYS A 570 9.39 17.88 -18.78
C LYS A 570 9.48 16.95 -19.98
N ILE A 571 10.35 15.94 -19.92
CA ILE A 571 10.69 15.14 -21.12
C ILE A 571 9.66 14.04 -21.38
N GLN A 572 9.25 13.35 -20.33
CA GLN A 572 8.41 12.17 -20.50
C GLN A 572 6.94 12.47 -20.33
N LYS A 573 6.55 13.25 -19.32
CA LYS A 573 5.11 13.43 -19.05
C LYS A 573 4.38 14.06 -20.22
N PHE A 574 4.97 15.00 -20.95
CA PHE A 574 4.27 15.63 -22.08
C PHE A 574 4.11 14.68 -23.26
N SER A 575 5.16 13.99 -23.69
CA SER A 575 5.05 13.03 -24.80
C SER A 575 4.16 11.84 -24.44
N PHE A 576 4.38 11.27 -23.25
CA PHE A 576 3.61 10.14 -22.74
C PHE A 576 2.15 10.51 -22.46
N ALA A 577 1.87 11.61 -21.77
CA ALA A 577 0.49 12.05 -21.53
C ALA A 577 -0.20 12.49 -22.83
N ARG A 578 0.53 13.02 -23.82
CA ARG A 578 -0.03 13.33 -25.13
C ARG A 578 -0.44 12.06 -25.88
N GLU A 579 0.36 11.01 -25.79
CA GLU A 579 0.09 9.72 -26.45
C GLU A 579 -1.00 8.92 -25.73
N HIS A 580 -0.89 8.80 -24.41
CA HIS A 580 -1.73 7.89 -23.62
C HIS A 580 -2.91 8.59 -22.95
N LYS A 581 -2.86 9.90 -22.69
CA LYS A 581 -3.92 10.68 -22.01
C LYS A 581 -4.25 10.24 -20.58
N PHE A 582 -3.50 9.34 -19.96
CA PHE A 582 -3.80 8.80 -18.63
C PHE A 582 -2.61 8.76 -17.65
N LEU A 583 -1.68 9.72 -17.72
CA LEU A 583 -0.53 9.76 -16.81
C LEU A 583 -0.92 9.64 -15.32
N GLY A 584 -2.01 10.30 -14.92
CA GLY A 584 -2.53 10.21 -13.57
C GLY A 584 -2.93 8.79 -13.15
N LEU A 585 -3.31 7.92 -14.09
CA LEU A 585 -3.71 6.53 -13.78
C LEU A 585 -2.53 5.60 -13.46
N LEU A 586 -1.30 6.08 -13.66
CA LEU A 586 -0.05 5.34 -13.46
C LEU A 586 0.69 5.83 -12.21
N ASP A 587 -0.01 6.56 -11.34
CA ASP A 587 0.56 7.12 -10.12
C ASP A 587 0.69 6.07 -9.01
N GLU A 588 1.44 6.40 -7.97
CA GLU A 588 1.77 5.51 -6.85
C GLU A 588 0.93 5.72 -5.61
N GLN A 589 -0.10 6.56 -5.69
CA GLN A 589 -0.99 6.81 -4.55
C GLN A 589 -1.65 5.51 -4.03
N GLY A 590 -1.90 4.54 -4.92
CA GLY A 590 -2.41 3.22 -4.53
C GLY A 590 -1.40 2.43 -3.70
N ASP A 591 -0.11 2.55 -4.02
CA ASP A 591 0.99 1.87 -3.33
C ASP A 591 1.20 2.49 -1.94
N GLU A 592 1.16 3.82 -1.84
CA GLU A 592 1.19 4.56 -0.56
C GLU A 592 -0.02 4.20 0.33
N ALA A 593 -1.21 4.15 -0.25
CA ALA A 593 -2.41 3.71 0.47
C ALA A 593 -2.30 2.25 0.93
N LEU A 594 -1.65 1.38 0.14
CA LEU A 594 -1.38 0.01 0.50
C LEU A 594 -0.45 -0.08 1.73
N HIS A 595 0.53 0.81 1.90
CA HIS A 595 1.35 0.86 3.12
C HIS A 595 0.51 1.16 4.38
N SER A 596 -0.52 2.01 4.26
CA SER A 596 -1.44 2.30 5.35
C SER A 596 -2.33 1.08 5.68
N VAL A 597 -2.88 0.43 4.66
CA VAL A 597 -3.65 -0.83 4.81
C VAL A 597 -2.79 -1.89 5.50
N TRP A 598 -1.57 -2.09 5.00
CA TRP A 598 -0.61 -3.06 5.55
C TRP A 598 -0.31 -2.80 7.02
N ARG A 599 -0.09 -1.54 7.42
CA ARG A 599 0.17 -1.16 8.82
C ARG A 599 -1.03 -1.50 9.71
N ARG A 600 -2.25 -1.16 9.27
CA ARG A 600 -3.46 -1.44 10.04
C ARG A 600 -3.63 -2.94 10.25
N LEU A 601 -3.40 -3.70 9.19
CA LEU A 601 -3.43 -5.16 9.18
C LEU A 601 -2.38 -5.77 10.12
N GLU A 602 -1.13 -5.29 10.05
CA GLU A 602 -0.06 -5.69 10.97
C GLU A 602 -0.43 -5.44 12.44
N GLN A 603 -1.05 -4.29 12.73
CA GLN A 603 -1.52 -3.97 14.08
C GLN A 603 -2.65 -4.89 14.56
N LEU A 604 -3.56 -5.29 13.68
CA LEU A 604 -4.67 -6.21 13.99
C LEU A 604 -4.20 -7.64 14.26
N TRP A 605 -3.07 -8.03 13.67
CA TRP A 605 -2.60 -9.42 13.66
C TRP A 605 -1.35 -9.70 14.49
N LYS A 606 -0.93 -8.78 15.36
CA LYS A 606 0.22 -8.91 16.30
C LYS A 606 0.32 -10.22 17.10
N CYS A 607 -0.72 -11.07 17.11
CA CYS A 607 -0.77 -12.33 17.85
C CYS A 607 -0.55 -13.57 16.97
N MET A 608 -0.24 -13.43 15.68
CA MET A 608 0.01 -14.57 14.78
C MET A 608 1.51 -14.77 14.52
N PRO A 609 1.96 -16.00 14.17
CA PRO A 609 3.31 -16.21 13.67
C PRO A 609 3.56 -15.37 12.42
N ASP A 610 4.75 -14.79 12.29
CA ASP A 610 5.07 -13.79 11.27
C ASP A 610 4.72 -14.24 9.83
N ALA A 611 4.95 -15.51 9.48
CA ALA A 611 4.70 -16.03 8.14
C ALA A 611 3.20 -16.19 7.81
N ASP A 612 2.44 -16.85 8.69
CA ASP A 612 0.99 -17.05 8.52
C ASP A 612 0.24 -15.72 8.56
N GLN A 613 0.75 -14.77 9.35
CA GLN A 613 0.23 -13.42 9.39
C GLN A 613 0.34 -12.77 8.01
N ILE A 614 1.53 -12.76 7.40
CA ILE A 614 1.77 -12.15 6.09
C ILE A 614 0.87 -12.79 5.02
N LEU A 615 0.76 -14.13 4.99
CA LEU A 615 -0.14 -14.83 4.06
C LEU A 615 -1.59 -14.42 4.22
N GLN A 616 -2.09 -14.37 5.47
CA GLN A 616 -3.46 -13.92 5.71
C GLN A 616 -3.67 -12.46 5.29
N GLN A 617 -2.65 -11.60 5.39
CA GLN A 617 -2.73 -10.21 4.88
C GLN A 617 -2.87 -10.19 3.36
N LEU A 618 -2.04 -10.97 2.66
CA LEU A 618 -2.04 -11.04 1.20
C LEU A 618 -3.38 -11.58 0.68
N GLU A 619 -3.89 -12.65 1.27
CA GLU A 619 -5.21 -13.19 0.92
C GLU A 619 -6.33 -12.19 1.22
N HIS A 620 -6.26 -11.50 2.36
CA HIS A 620 -7.26 -10.50 2.74
C HIS A 620 -7.27 -9.32 1.77
N HIS A 621 -6.09 -8.83 1.41
CA HIS A 621 -5.93 -7.77 0.42
C HIS A 621 -6.52 -8.18 -0.93
N PHE A 622 -6.23 -9.40 -1.39
CA PHE A 622 -6.80 -9.91 -2.63
C PHE A 622 -8.32 -10.06 -2.60
N VAL A 623 -8.88 -10.53 -1.48
CA VAL A 623 -10.34 -10.59 -1.30
C VAL A 623 -10.95 -9.19 -1.40
N ASN A 624 -10.35 -8.18 -0.76
CA ASN A 624 -10.84 -6.81 -0.85
C ASN A 624 -10.77 -6.27 -2.29
N ASN A 625 -9.70 -6.60 -3.03
CA ASN A 625 -9.60 -6.26 -4.45
C ASN A 625 -10.73 -6.93 -5.25
N TRP A 626 -10.95 -8.23 -5.07
CA TRP A 626 -12.01 -8.98 -5.77
C TRP A 626 -13.41 -8.42 -5.48
N LEU A 627 -13.68 -8.06 -4.23
CA LEU A 627 -14.96 -7.46 -3.82
C LEU A 627 -15.22 -6.10 -4.47
N LEU A 628 -14.16 -5.34 -4.74
CA LEU A 628 -14.24 -4.08 -5.47
C LEU A 628 -14.36 -4.31 -6.98
N ASP A 629 -13.56 -5.23 -7.52
CA ASP A 629 -13.56 -5.61 -8.92
C ASP A 629 -14.91 -6.18 -9.38
N THR A 630 -15.67 -6.81 -8.49
CA THR A 630 -17.04 -7.34 -8.75
C THR A 630 -18.15 -6.32 -8.52
N GLY A 631 -17.82 -5.08 -8.12
CA GLY A 631 -18.81 -4.05 -7.83
C GLY A 631 -19.65 -4.31 -6.56
N LYS A 632 -19.37 -5.38 -5.80
CA LYS A 632 -20.16 -5.76 -4.61
C LYS A 632 -20.16 -4.69 -3.53
N ILE A 633 -19.05 -3.97 -3.36
CA ILE A 633 -18.99 -2.84 -2.44
C ILE A 633 -19.90 -1.70 -2.89
N ASP A 634 -19.92 -1.40 -4.19
CA ASP A 634 -20.75 -0.32 -4.72
C ASP A 634 -22.24 -0.73 -4.71
N GLU A 635 -22.58 -1.99 -5.01
CA GLU A 635 -23.93 -2.55 -4.82
C GLU A 635 -24.41 -2.44 -3.37
N MET A 636 -23.53 -2.74 -2.39
CA MET A 636 -23.88 -2.61 -0.98
C MET A 636 -24.14 -1.15 -0.59
N LYS A 637 -23.29 -0.23 -1.05
CA LYS A 637 -23.47 1.21 -0.80
C LYS A 637 -24.75 1.73 -1.43
N GLN A 638 -25.07 1.30 -2.65
CA GLN A 638 -26.32 1.67 -3.31
C GLN A 638 -27.51 1.16 -2.51
N ARG A 639 -27.53 -0.13 -2.12
CA ARG A 639 -28.59 -0.69 -1.26
C ARG A 639 -28.75 0.06 0.06
N GLN A 640 -27.64 0.52 0.66
CA GLN A 640 -27.69 1.35 1.87
C GLN A 640 -28.26 2.74 1.62
N SER A 641 -27.97 3.34 0.46
CA SER A 641 -28.54 4.63 0.04
C SER A 641 -30.04 4.49 -0.19
N ASP A 642 -30.46 3.48 -0.96
CA ASP A 642 -31.86 3.21 -1.28
C ASP A 642 -32.67 2.95 0.01
N GLN A 643 -32.11 2.20 0.96
CA GLN A 643 -32.75 1.99 2.27
C GLN A 643 -32.86 3.25 3.12
N ARG A 644 -31.91 4.19 3.00
CA ARG A 644 -32.00 5.48 3.70
C ARG A 644 -33.09 6.34 3.09
N GLU A 645 -33.17 6.39 1.76
CA GLU A 645 -34.24 7.11 1.05
C GLU A 645 -35.62 6.53 1.38
N GLU A 646 -35.78 5.20 1.41
CA GLU A 646 -37.04 4.56 1.84
C GLU A 646 -37.41 4.87 3.29
N ASN A 647 -36.43 4.91 4.21
CA ASN A 647 -36.68 5.25 5.61
C ASN A 647 -37.00 6.76 5.77
N ASP A 648 -36.33 7.64 5.03
CA ASP A 648 -36.58 9.08 5.05
C ASP A 648 -37.98 9.41 4.48
N GLU A 649 -38.46 8.65 3.48
CA GLU A 649 -39.84 8.75 3.00
C GLU A 649 -40.86 8.26 4.04
N PHE A 650 -40.48 7.28 4.87
CA PHE A 650 -41.35 6.75 5.93
C PHE A 650 -41.40 7.67 7.17
N ASP A 651 -40.26 8.24 7.56
CA ASP A 651 -40.16 9.20 8.68
C ASP A 651 -40.88 10.53 8.40
N GLN A 652 -41.10 10.89 7.13
CA GLN A 652 -41.96 12.03 6.78
C GLN A 652 -43.47 11.75 6.98
N SER A 653 -43.86 10.51 7.29
CA SER A 653 -45.26 10.12 7.44
C SER A 653 -45.73 9.87 8.89
N ASP A 654 -44.82 9.75 9.86
CA ASP A 654 -45.16 9.54 11.28
C ASP A 654 -44.17 10.31 12.20
N GLU A 655 -44.42 11.61 12.42
CA GLU A 655 -43.87 12.34 13.58
C GLU A 655 -44.48 11.79 14.87
N GLU A 656 -44.03 10.63 15.35
CA GLU A 656 -44.03 10.18 16.75
C GLU A 656 -43.68 8.68 16.82
N THR A 657 -42.39 8.32 16.81
CA THR A 657 -41.86 7.26 17.70
C THR A 657 -40.33 7.19 17.68
N ASP A 658 -39.71 7.39 18.84
CA ASP A 658 -38.29 7.17 19.09
C ASP A 658 -37.93 5.68 18.97
N GLU A 659 -37.47 5.22 17.80
CA GLU A 659 -36.75 3.95 17.67
C GLU A 659 -35.27 4.19 17.29
N ILE A 660 -34.39 3.87 18.23
CA ILE A 660 -32.94 3.88 18.07
C ILE A 660 -32.54 2.82 17.03
N SER A 661 -32.26 3.29 15.82
CA SER A 661 -31.77 2.51 14.68
C SER A 661 -30.44 1.79 14.97
N LEU A 662 -30.41 0.49 14.62
CA LEU A 662 -29.28 -0.44 14.73
C LEU A 662 -28.03 0.00 13.93
N ILE A 663 -28.16 1.00 13.06
CA ILE A 663 -27.13 1.51 12.15
C ILE A 663 -25.99 2.20 12.93
N ASN A 664 -26.30 2.83 14.07
CA ASN A 664 -25.30 3.50 14.93
C ASN A 664 -24.38 2.54 15.71
N VAL A 665 -24.59 1.22 15.61
CA VAL A 665 -23.75 0.21 16.29
C VAL A 665 -22.66 -0.33 15.35
N ILE A 666 -22.78 -0.07 14.04
CA ILE A 666 -21.85 -0.55 13.02
C ILE A 666 -20.81 0.53 12.65
N ASP A 667 -21.19 1.81 12.67
CA ASP A 667 -20.26 2.95 12.67
C ASP A 667 -19.55 3.08 14.03
#